data_AF-C3XPW0-F1
#
_entry.id   AF-C3XPW0-F1
#
_cell.length_a   1.000
_cell.length_b   1.000
_cell.length_c   1.000
_cell.angle_alpha   90.00
_cell.angle_beta   90.00
_cell.angle_gamma   90.00
#
_symmetry.space_group_name_H-M   'P 1'
#
loop_
_entity.id
_entity.type
_entity.pdbx_description
1 polymer ?
#
loop_
_entity_poly.entity_id
_entity_poly.type
_entity_poly.pdbx_seq_one_letter_code
_entity_poly.pdbx_strand_id
1 'polypeptide(L)'
;MGCGTSQSLHHSQNMSKNRLQQSTRATGTDARREAQLLAAHPEVKKAMAEATKAVEYMRAHKNDEGQIEDIVDLLDKSIWSHYLELETRTQRMLLGNHLAKIGGATVFTEYIRFLKGLGYFSKKLWRNDVIWICTDFVRQSVVNCTDSSPKFGYEVVKAGLAEVVLDDLDTFGKKDDNYSKVLVSSAVHIIYNCSRVVENYELLNDLNAVPRLLPFLEHEDPQIQTIIALTLAYITDKENKQLVMSEETQRKVVSYILRRFREAVNVPNWRSDGFSALELASGIAQLATNDTEEDANKLVLVQEGVVPLLVKLMQTSDEEEQLQAVGAIWQLSFHEDNRKKILEEPGLVEKLKNLKDSPYEEISDSAAGALFVLTGKGKDQPEQDIEEDGDTRRRQRHVMISYNWDHKKIAVKISKQLRSAGYRVWIDETHMRGSILEAMGEAVSNAAVVLVCVSRQYFLSKSCRAEGNACHVTNTPVIPIKVERTCSPDGWLAVLVGAGLYFDFSDPKGVKTAMKGLVKEIGNRNQTLGYISLGCWKDTRNRAIPTLEGTDPRLDGHVTSRNNAIEKCYQVALSHGFPMFAVQASGQCFGSADGLNTYYKHGPSTACAADGEGGGWANEVYKITAPPRGHQAFILDERTGTVVHKATFDTYHNGGGVAAARNMTTFLQGVAEGRIIVIIVCDSGNTDVDNEPNLAPYGSTTTQLGPLRGHQAFILDERTGTVVHKATFDTYRNGGGVAAARNMTTFLQGVAEGRIIVIIVCGSGNTDVDNEPNLAPYGSTTTRLGAV
;
A
#
# COMPACT_ATOMS: atom_id res chain seq x y z
N MET A 1 2.45 49.81 0.57
CA MET A 1 1.32 48.95 1.01
C MET A 1 0.20 49.16 0.01
N GLY A 2 -0.29 48.07 -0.61
CA GLY A 2 -1.36 48.14 -1.62
C GLY A 2 -0.93 47.59 -2.97
N CYS A 3 -0.88 46.26 -3.10
CA CYS A 3 -1.18 45.52 -4.34
C CYS A 3 -1.12 44.00 -4.01
N GLY A 4 -2.23 43.40 -3.57
CA GLY A 4 -2.23 41.97 -3.19
C GLY A 4 -3.59 41.30 -3.01
N THR A 5 -4.70 42.02 -3.16
CA THR A 5 -6.04 41.52 -2.83
C THR A 5 -6.90 41.11 -4.03
N SER A 6 -6.47 41.32 -5.29
CA SER A 6 -7.30 40.99 -6.46
C SER A 6 -6.99 39.64 -7.12
N GLN A 7 -5.80 39.05 -6.92
CA GLN A 7 -5.46 37.75 -7.52
C GLN A 7 -5.91 36.52 -6.70
N SER A 8 -6.15 36.66 -5.39
CA SER A 8 -6.65 35.56 -4.53
C SER A 8 -8.15 35.27 -4.75
N LEU A 9 -8.93 36.29 -5.12
CA LEU A 9 -10.37 36.15 -5.41
C LEU A 9 -10.64 35.41 -6.73
N HIS A 10 -9.80 35.59 -7.77
CA HIS A 10 -9.97 34.88 -9.04
C HIS A 10 -9.51 33.41 -9.00
N HIS A 11 -8.56 33.05 -8.15
CA HIS A 11 -8.15 31.65 -7.96
C HIS A 11 -9.17 30.85 -7.12
N SER A 12 -9.82 31.51 -6.14
CA SER A 12 -10.92 30.96 -5.34
C SER A 12 -12.19 30.72 -6.18
N GLN A 13 -12.53 31.63 -7.10
CA GLN A 13 -13.70 31.48 -7.98
C GLN A 13 -13.56 30.38 -9.05
N ASN A 14 -12.34 30.10 -9.53
CA ASN A 14 -12.12 29.02 -10.53
C ASN A 14 -12.06 27.62 -9.89
N MET A 15 -11.60 27.48 -8.63
CA MET A 15 -11.71 26.22 -7.88
C MET A 15 -13.16 25.92 -7.45
N SER A 16 -13.98 26.95 -7.19
CA SER A 16 -15.42 26.81 -6.93
C SER A 16 -16.19 26.34 -8.19
N LYS A 17 -15.87 26.87 -9.38
CA LYS A 17 -16.53 26.47 -10.64
C LYS A 17 -16.24 25.02 -11.08
N ASN A 18 -15.02 24.52 -10.87
CA ASN A 18 -14.68 23.12 -11.17
C ASN A 18 -15.29 22.14 -10.15
N ARG A 19 -15.41 22.52 -8.87
CA ARG A 19 -16.17 21.76 -7.86
C ARG A 19 -17.68 21.71 -8.18
N LEU A 20 -18.25 22.81 -8.67
CA LEU A 20 -19.64 22.85 -9.14
C LEU A 20 -19.88 22.00 -10.40
N GLN A 21 -18.90 21.86 -11.31
CA GLN A 21 -19.02 21.02 -12.51
C GLN A 21 -18.84 19.51 -12.25
N GLN A 22 -18.04 19.12 -11.26
CA GLN A 22 -17.95 17.72 -10.81
C GLN A 22 -19.11 17.34 -9.87
N SER A 23 -19.54 18.26 -9.00
CA SER A 23 -20.77 18.12 -8.20
C SER A 23 -21.99 17.98 -9.10
N THR A 24 -22.16 18.78 -10.16
CA THR A 24 -23.33 18.67 -11.06
C THR A 24 -23.43 17.35 -11.84
N ARG A 25 -22.29 16.69 -12.13
CA ARG A 25 -22.28 15.35 -12.73
C ARG A 25 -22.63 14.24 -11.72
N ALA A 26 -22.13 14.33 -10.48
CA ALA A 26 -22.46 13.40 -9.39
C ALA A 26 -23.90 13.57 -8.87
N THR A 27 -24.40 14.81 -8.79
CA THR A 27 -25.78 15.10 -8.37
C THR A 27 -26.80 14.60 -9.39
N GLY A 28 -26.44 14.54 -10.68
CA GLY A 28 -27.31 14.01 -11.74
C GLY A 28 -27.49 12.49 -11.67
N THR A 29 -26.44 11.75 -11.30
CA THR A 29 -26.51 10.30 -11.06
C THR A 29 -27.20 9.97 -9.75
N ASP A 30 -26.95 10.73 -8.69
CA ASP A 30 -27.58 10.52 -7.38
C ASP A 30 -29.08 10.84 -7.40
N ALA A 31 -29.49 11.94 -8.04
CA ALA A 31 -30.90 12.26 -8.20
C ALA A 31 -31.65 11.21 -9.02
N ARG A 32 -30.99 10.62 -10.03
CA ARG A 32 -31.57 9.55 -10.84
C ARG A 32 -31.71 8.24 -10.05
N ARG A 33 -30.70 7.88 -9.25
CA ARG A 33 -30.75 6.71 -8.35
C ARG A 33 -31.82 6.88 -7.28
N GLU A 34 -31.91 8.06 -6.67
CA GLU A 34 -32.92 8.36 -5.67
C GLU A 34 -34.34 8.31 -6.25
N ALA A 35 -34.54 8.81 -7.47
CA ALA A 35 -35.83 8.69 -8.17
C ALA A 35 -36.20 7.22 -8.47
N GLN A 36 -35.23 6.36 -8.78
CA GLN A 36 -35.45 4.92 -8.96
C GLN A 36 -35.83 4.25 -7.64
N LEU A 37 -35.15 4.57 -6.54
CA LEU A 37 -35.47 4.05 -5.20
C LEU A 37 -36.87 4.50 -4.76
N LEU A 38 -37.23 5.76 -4.99
CA LEU A 38 -38.57 6.26 -4.68
C LEU A 38 -39.67 5.63 -5.55
N ALA A 39 -39.35 5.25 -6.79
CA ALA A 39 -40.27 4.51 -7.65
C ALA A 39 -40.49 3.07 -7.15
N ALA A 40 -39.46 2.45 -6.55
CA ALA A 40 -39.54 1.13 -5.94
C ALA A 40 -40.29 1.13 -4.59
N HIS A 41 -40.38 2.30 -3.92
CA HIS A 41 -40.98 2.47 -2.60
C HIS A 41 -42.11 3.53 -2.59
N PRO A 42 -43.23 3.32 -3.29
CA PRO A 42 -44.31 4.30 -3.42
C PRO A 42 -44.97 4.69 -2.08
N GLU A 43 -44.94 3.81 -1.08
CA GLU A 43 -45.43 4.03 0.28
C GLU A 43 -44.77 5.24 0.97
N VAL A 44 -43.50 5.52 0.66
CA VAL A 44 -42.74 6.63 1.24
C VAL A 44 -43.31 7.99 0.83
N LYS A 45 -44.00 8.06 -0.33
CA LYS A 45 -44.60 9.32 -0.82
C LYS A 45 -45.64 9.89 0.15
N LYS A 46 -46.38 9.02 0.86
CA LYS A 46 -47.34 9.45 1.87
C LYS A 46 -46.61 10.13 3.03
N ALA A 47 -45.57 9.49 3.57
CA ALA A 47 -44.75 10.04 4.65
C ALA A 47 -44.10 11.37 4.25
N MET A 48 -43.58 11.47 3.02
CA MET A 48 -43.02 12.73 2.48
C MET A 48 -44.05 13.85 2.39
N ALA A 49 -45.28 13.53 1.97
CA ALA A 49 -46.36 14.52 1.87
C ALA A 49 -46.77 15.04 3.26
N GLU A 50 -46.94 14.16 4.25
CA GLU A 50 -47.26 14.56 5.62
C GLU A 50 -46.11 15.35 6.26
N ALA A 51 -44.86 14.92 6.06
CA ALA A 51 -43.69 15.68 6.52
C ALA A 51 -43.60 17.07 5.89
N THR A 52 -44.02 17.23 4.63
CA THR A 52 -44.10 18.54 3.98
C THR A 52 -45.10 19.46 4.68
N LYS A 53 -46.31 18.95 4.96
CA LYS A 53 -47.34 19.71 5.68
C LYS A 53 -46.84 20.14 7.06
N ALA A 54 -46.17 19.24 7.78
CA ALA A 54 -45.60 19.55 9.10
C ALA A 54 -44.56 20.68 9.03
N VAL A 55 -43.60 20.58 8.11
CA VAL A 55 -42.55 21.61 7.94
C VAL A 55 -43.14 22.95 7.50
N GLU A 56 -44.12 22.97 6.60
CA GLU A 56 -44.80 24.19 6.17
C GLU A 56 -45.59 24.84 7.32
N TYR A 57 -46.29 24.03 8.12
CA TYR A 57 -47.03 24.52 9.28
C TYR A 57 -46.10 25.14 10.33
N MET A 58 -45.03 24.44 10.70
CA MET A 58 -44.02 24.95 11.63
C MET A 58 -43.36 26.23 11.11
N ARG A 59 -43.10 26.32 9.80
CA ARG A 59 -42.53 27.52 9.18
C ARG A 59 -43.48 28.72 9.29
N ALA A 60 -44.79 28.51 9.12
CA ALA A 60 -45.79 29.56 9.25
C ALA A 60 -45.97 30.05 10.70
N HIS A 61 -45.78 29.16 11.69
CA HIS A 61 -46.02 29.42 13.12
C HIS A 61 -44.75 29.43 13.97
N LYS A 62 -43.60 29.77 13.37
CA LYS A 62 -42.27 29.52 13.96
C LYS A 62 -41.94 30.26 15.27
N ASN A 63 -42.76 31.22 15.66
CA ASN A 63 -42.63 32.00 16.89
C ASN A 63 -43.97 32.14 17.63
N ASP A 64 -44.93 31.26 17.36
CA ASP A 64 -46.27 31.30 17.95
C ASP A 64 -46.37 30.32 19.11
N GLU A 65 -46.31 30.83 20.34
CA GLU A 65 -46.41 30.01 21.56
C GLU A 65 -47.77 29.29 21.67
N GLY A 66 -48.83 29.88 21.12
CA GLY A 66 -50.18 29.32 21.16
C GLY A 66 -50.36 28.10 20.24
N GLN A 67 -49.37 27.78 19.41
CA GLN A 67 -49.42 26.68 18.43
C GLN A 67 -48.51 25.51 18.82
N ILE A 68 -47.85 25.56 19.97
CA ILE A 68 -46.89 24.53 20.39
C ILE A 68 -47.58 23.16 20.55
N GLU A 69 -48.78 23.11 21.15
CA GLU A 69 -49.54 21.85 21.31
C GLU A 69 -49.92 21.24 19.94
N ASP A 70 -50.44 22.06 19.03
CA ASP A 70 -50.79 21.62 17.67
C ASP A 70 -49.56 21.11 16.91
N ILE A 71 -48.40 21.74 17.11
CA ILE A 71 -47.14 21.33 16.50
C ILE A 71 -46.63 20.00 17.08
N VAL A 72 -46.79 19.76 18.39
CA VAL A 72 -46.47 18.45 19.00
C VAL A 72 -47.29 17.35 18.33
N ASP A 73 -48.60 17.54 18.26
CA ASP A 73 -49.54 16.60 17.63
C ASP A 73 -49.20 16.35 16.16
N LEU A 74 -48.80 17.40 15.45
CA LEU A 74 -48.43 17.34 14.04
C LEU A 74 -47.11 16.59 13.83
N LEU A 75 -46.08 16.85 14.65
CA LEU A 75 -44.79 16.17 14.59
C LEU A 75 -44.94 14.66 14.87
N ASP A 76 -45.74 14.31 15.87
CA ASP A 76 -46.01 12.91 16.20
C ASP A 76 -46.68 12.16 15.05
N LYS A 77 -47.76 12.71 14.50
CA LYS A 77 -48.56 12.05 13.44
C LYS A 77 -47.90 12.08 12.07
N SER A 78 -47.18 13.16 11.75
CA SER A 78 -46.73 13.43 10.37
C SER A 78 -45.28 13.08 10.10
N ILE A 79 -44.45 12.96 11.14
CA ILE A 79 -43.01 12.66 11.00
C ILE A 79 -42.64 11.44 11.83
N TRP A 80 -42.89 11.47 13.14
CA TRP A 80 -42.46 10.43 14.05
C TRP A 80 -43.10 9.07 13.76
N SER A 81 -44.43 9.02 13.76
CA SER A 81 -45.22 7.80 13.50
C SER A 81 -44.87 7.21 12.14
N HIS A 82 -44.80 8.06 11.10
CA HIS A 82 -44.42 7.60 9.78
C HIS A 82 -42.99 7.05 9.73
N TYR A 83 -42.01 7.69 10.39
CA TYR A 83 -40.64 7.17 10.43
C TYR A 83 -40.55 5.77 11.05
N LEU A 84 -41.36 5.49 12.07
CA LEU A 84 -41.45 4.19 12.73
C LEU A 84 -42.15 3.13 11.86
N GLU A 85 -43.13 3.53 11.05
CA GLU A 85 -43.82 2.65 10.08
C GLU A 85 -42.93 2.23 8.91
N LEU A 86 -41.89 3.01 8.57
CA LEU A 86 -40.96 2.63 7.50
C LEU A 86 -40.10 1.44 7.94
N GLU A 87 -40.12 0.36 7.18
CA GLU A 87 -39.47 -0.90 7.55
C GLU A 87 -37.98 -0.91 7.19
N THR A 88 -37.60 -0.29 6.08
CA THR A 88 -36.23 -0.36 5.55
C THR A 88 -35.44 0.92 5.80
N ARG A 89 -34.11 0.79 5.85
CA ARG A 89 -33.20 1.94 5.93
C ARG A 89 -33.37 2.86 4.71
N THR A 90 -33.52 2.29 3.51
CA THR A 90 -33.75 3.03 2.27
C THR A 90 -34.98 3.92 2.33
N GLN A 91 -36.10 3.40 2.86
CA GLN A 91 -37.33 4.17 3.04
C GLN A 91 -37.11 5.37 3.98
N ARG A 92 -36.47 5.14 5.14
CA ARG A 92 -36.13 6.20 6.11
C ARG A 92 -35.19 7.25 5.53
N MET A 93 -34.16 6.81 4.81
CA MET A 93 -33.22 7.69 4.11
C MET A 93 -33.95 8.60 3.11
N LEU A 94 -34.90 8.07 2.34
CA LEU A 94 -35.70 8.85 1.39
C LEU A 94 -36.53 9.94 2.11
N LEU A 95 -37.16 9.62 3.25
CA LEU A 95 -37.87 10.62 4.06
C LEU A 95 -36.92 11.73 4.57
N GLY A 96 -35.75 11.35 5.10
CA GLY A 96 -34.74 12.32 5.54
C GLY A 96 -34.19 13.18 4.41
N ASN A 97 -33.92 12.61 3.24
CA ASN A 97 -33.50 13.35 2.05
C ASN A 97 -34.56 14.37 1.60
N HIS A 98 -35.84 13.98 1.68
CA HIS A 98 -36.94 14.88 1.37
C HIS A 98 -37.00 16.05 2.37
N LEU A 99 -36.88 15.77 3.67
CA LEU A 99 -36.79 16.81 4.71
C LEU A 99 -35.62 17.77 4.46
N ALA A 100 -34.46 17.26 4.02
CA ALA A 100 -33.32 18.09 3.64
C ALA A 100 -33.68 19.01 2.46
N LYS A 101 -34.32 18.45 1.42
CA LYS A 101 -34.73 19.17 0.20
C LYS A 101 -35.73 20.29 0.47
N ILE A 102 -36.69 20.09 1.38
CA ILE A 102 -37.73 21.09 1.67
C ILE A 102 -37.32 22.13 2.74
N GLY A 103 -36.06 22.09 3.20
CA GLY A 103 -35.54 23.01 4.22
C GLY A 103 -36.00 22.68 5.64
N GLY A 104 -36.31 21.41 5.93
CA GLY A 104 -36.73 20.95 7.26
C GLY A 104 -35.68 21.22 8.33
N ALA A 105 -34.38 21.04 8.01
CA ALA A 105 -33.28 21.32 8.93
C ALA A 105 -33.30 22.78 9.44
N THR A 106 -33.48 23.75 8.54
CA THR A 106 -33.59 25.16 8.89
C THR A 106 -34.80 25.43 9.78
N VAL A 107 -35.96 24.87 9.43
CA VAL A 107 -37.20 25.07 10.21
C VAL A 107 -37.07 24.48 11.62
N PHE A 108 -36.57 23.25 11.76
CA PHE A 108 -36.35 22.65 13.07
C PHE A 108 -35.32 23.43 13.90
N THR A 109 -34.27 23.95 13.27
CA THR A 109 -33.27 24.76 13.97
C THR A 109 -33.86 26.08 14.48
N GLU A 110 -34.58 26.81 13.62
CA GLU A 110 -35.26 28.05 14.02
C GLU A 110 -36.25 27.79 15.16
N TYR A 111 -37.01 26.71 15.07
CA TYR A 111 -38.00 26.36 16.08
C TYR A 111 -37.37 25.92 17.41
N ILE A 112 -36.27 25.16 17.39
CA ILE A 112 -35.52 24.85 18.63
C ILE A 112 -34.98 26.14 19.26
N ARG A 113 -34.50 27.12 18.48
CA ARG A 113 -34.06 28.41 19.03
C ARG A 113 -35.21 29.18 19.67
N PHE A 114 -36.40 29.15 19.06
CA PHE A 114 -37.62 29.72 19.64
C PHE A 114 -37.97 29.06 20.98
N LEU A 115 -38.08 27.72 21.02
CA LEU A 115 -38.34 26.97 22.25
C LEU A 115 -37.26 27.22 23.32
N LYS A 116 -35.99 27.36 22.91
CA LYS A 116 -34.87 27.70 23.81
C LYS A 116 -35.09 29.06 24.47
N GLY A 117 -35.56 30.05 23.70
CA GLY A 117 -35.92 31.38 24.19
C GLY A 117 -37.08 31.39 25.19
N LEU A 118 -38.02 30.44 25.07
CA LEU A 118 -39.11 30.24 26.04
C LEU A 118 -38.65 29.52 27.33
N GLY A 119 -37.45 28.95 27.34
CA GLY A 119 -36.84 28.39 28.54
C GLY A 119 -37.21 26.94 28.82
N TYR A 120 -37.05 26.05 27.82
CA TYR A 120 -37.22 24.61 28.00
C TYR A 120 -36.26 23.95 29.01
N PHE A 121 -35.43 24.73 29.74
CA PHE A 121 -34.51 24.36 30.85
C PHE A 121 -35.17 24.32 32.24
N SER A 122 -36.47 24.64 32.34
CA SER A 122 -37.19 24.67 33.62
C SER A 122 -37.53 23.27 34.15
N LYS A 123 -36.80 22.81 35.17
CA LYS A 123 -37.02 21.51 35.84
C LYS A 123 -38.40 21.36 36.51
N LYS A 124 -39.12 22.45 36.79
CA LYS A 124 -40.33 22.42 37.63
C LYS A 124 -41.55 21.76 36.99
N LEU A 125 -41.57 21.60 35.67
CA LEU A 125 -42.72 21.11 34.92
C LEU A 125 -42.38 19.90 34.03
N TRP A 126 -41.25 19.23 34.27
CA TRP A 126 -40.77 18.12 33.46
C TRP A 126 -41.87 17.06 33.20
N ARG A 127 -42.11 16.77 31.90
CA ARG A 127 -43.20 15.96 31.31
C ARG A 127 -44.61 16.54 31.28
N ASN A 128 -44.89 17.64 31.98
CA ASN A 128 -46.14 18.40 31.86
C ASN A 128 -45.93 19.76 31.18
N ASP A 129 -44.69 20.07 30.80
CA ASP A 129 -44.29 21.27 30.09
C ASP A 129 -44.34 21.01 28.58
N VAL A 130 -45.31 21.65 27.91
CA VAL A 130 -45.47 21.53 26.45
C VAL A 130 -44.23 21.99 25.68
N ILE A 131 -43.48 22.97 26.20
CA ILE A 131 -42.26 23.50 25.56
C ILE A 131 -41.18 22.41 25.57
N TRP A 132 -41.03 21.71 26.70
CA TRP A 132 -40.09 20.59 26.82
C TRP A 132 -40.50 19.41 25.94
N ILE A 133 -41.79 19.04 25.95
CA ILE A 133 -42.33 17.95 25.11
C ILE A 133 -42.08 18.25 23.63
N CYS A 134 -42.40 19.47 23.19
CA CYS A 134 -42.16 19.90 21.82
C CYS A 134 -40.67 19.88 21.47
N THR A 135 -39.80 20.31 22.39
CA THR A 135 -38.34 20.25 22.19
C THR A 135 -37.87 18.82 21.98
N ASP A 136 -38.37 17.87 22.78
CA ASP A 136 -38.05 16.45 22.62
C ASP A 136 -38.55 15.94 21.26
N PHE A 137 -39.82 16.15 20.89
CA PHE A 137 -40.34 15.72 19.58
C PHE A 137 -39.54 16.26 18.39
N VAL A 138 -39.17 17.54 18.41
CA VAL A 138 -38.34 18.13 17.33
C VAL A 138 -36.96 17.47 17.31
N ARG A 139 -36.30 17.32 18.46
CA ARG A 139 -34.97 16.70 18.52
C ARG A 139 -34.98 15.25 18.09
N GLN A 140 -35.98 14.47 18.54
CA GLN A 140 -36.08 13.07 18.19
C GLN A 140 -36.40 12.88 16.70
N SER A 141 -37.20 13.78 16.11
CA SER A 141 -37.38 13.84 14.65
C SER A 141 -36.05 14.10 13.93
N VAL A 142 -35.21 15.00 14.46
CA VAL A 142 -33.87 15.26 13.92
C VAL A 142 -32.95 14.03 14.09
N VAL A 143 -32.91 13.40 15.27
CA VAL A 143 -32.11 12.18 15.54
C VAL A 143 -32.45 11.10 14.51
N ASN A 144 -33.73 10.79 14.35
CA ASN A 144 -34.21 9.79 13.39
C ASN A 144 -33.81 10.11 11.95
N CYS A 145 -34.02 11.34 11.51
CA CYS A 145 -33.75 11.71 10.12
C CYS A 145 -32.25 11.83 9.83
N THR A 146 -31.42 12.22 10.82
CA THR A 146 -29.96 12.29 10.67
C THR A 146 -29.30 10.91 10.71
N ASP A 147 -29.86 9.95 11.43
CA ASP A 147 -29.41 8.55 11.48
C ASP A 147 -29.44 7.89 10.08
N SER A 148 -30.50 8.18 9.32
CA SER A 148 -30.79 7.52 8.05
C SER A 148 -30.40 8.34 6.81
N SER A 149 -30.29 9.67 6.91
CA SER A 149 -29.98 10.54 5.77
C SER A 149 -28.72 11.40 6.02
N PRO A 150 -27.60 11.07 5.34
CA PRO A 150 -26.41 11.93 5.32
C PRO A 150 -26.69 13.34 4.79
N LYS A 151 -27.59 13.49 3.81
CA LYS A 151 -27.99 14.79 3.26
C LYS A 151 -28.67 15.65 4.33
N PHE A 152 -29.53 15.05 5.14
CA PHE A 152 -30.17 15.76 6.26
C PHE A 152 -29.16 16.09 7.36
N GLY A 153 -28.27 15.16 7.70
CA GLY A 153 -27.15 15.39 8.63
C GLY A 153 -26.26 16.57 8.23
N TYR A 154 -25.96 16.72 6.93
CA TYR A 154 -25.24 17.89 6.41
C TYR A 154 -26.01 19.19 6.62
N GLU A 155 -27.28 19.23 6.21
CA GLU A 155 -28.10 20.45 6.33
C GLU A 155 -28.39 20.84 7.79
N VAL A 156 -28.44 19.88 8.72
CA VAL A 156 -28.61 20.13 10.16
C VAL A 156 -27.44 20.92 10.75
N VAL A 157 -26.20 20.55 10.44
CA VAL A 157 -25.01 21.30 10.89
C VAL A 157 -24.97 22.68 10.23
N LYS A 158 -25.20 22.73 8.92
CA LYS A 158 -25.23 23.97 8.14
C LYS A 158 -26.32 24.96 8.59
N ALA A 159 -27.47 24.48 9.06
CA ALA A 159 -28.52 25.32 9.64
C ALA A 159 -28.15 25.90 11.02
N GLY A 160 -27.09 25.39 11.65
CA GLY A 160 -26.58 25.82 12.95
C GLY A 160 -27.24 25.11 14.14
N LEU A 161 -27.88 23.95 13.93
CA LEU A 161 -28.44 23.18 15.05
C LEU A 161 -27.35 22.54 15.91
N ALA A 162 -26.22 22.15 15.29
CA ALA A 162 -25.07 21.59 15.99
C ALA A 162 -24.55 22.54 17.08
N GLU A 163 -24.46 23.84 16.78
CA GLU A 163 -24.09 24.88 17.75
C GLU A 163 -25.07 24.91 18.93
N VAL A 164 -26.37 24.94 18.64
CA VAL A 164 -27.42 25.01 19.68
C VAL A 164 -27.38 23.80 20.62
N VAL A 165 -27.18 22.59 20.09
CA VAL A 165 -27.14 21.38 20.94
C VAL A 165 -25.81 21.23 21.69
N LEU A 166 -24.69 21.72 21.14
CA LEU A 166 -23.43 21.79 21.87
C LEU A 166 -23.54 22.81 23.03
N ASP A 167 -24.22 23.95 22.84
CA ASP A 167 -24.45 24.92 23.91
C ASP A 167 -25.28 24.33 25.05
N ASP A 168 -26.22 23.46 24.69
CA ASP A 168 -27.00 22.71 25.67
C ASP A 168 -26.12 21.73 26.45
N LEU A 169 -25.19 21.02 25.79
CA LEU A 169 -24.22 20.18 26.47
C LEU A 169 -23.37 20.97 27.47
N ASP A 170 -22.90 22.17 27.09
CA ASP A 170 -22.17 23.04 28.02
C ASP A 170 -23.03 23.49 29.21
N THR A 171 -24.33 23.71 28.98
CA THR A 171 -25.28 24.16 30.00
C THR A 171 -25.65 23.04 30.98
N PHE A 172 -25.93 21.85 30.48
CA PHE A 172 -26.34 20.71 31.29
C PHE A 172 -25.15 20.02 31.95
N GLY A 173 -24.01 19.96 31.26
CA GLY A 173 -22.84 19.19 31.68
C GLY A 173 -23.16 17.71 31.83
N LYS A 174 -22.41 17.00 32.68
CA LYS A 174 -22.55 15.55 32.90
C LYS A 174 -23.66 15.16 33.89
N LYS A 175 -24.71 15.98 34.04
CA LYS A 175 -25.76 15.71 35.01
C LYS A 175 -26.62 14.54 34.54
N ASP A 176 -26.72 13.48 35.35
CA ASP A 176 -27.56 12.31 35.06
C ASP A 176 -28.97 12.40 35.69
N ASP A 177 -29.46 13.61 36.00
CA ASP A 177 -30.88 13.73 36.35
C ASP A 177 -31.74 13.44 35.12
N ASN A 178 -32.81 12.67 35.33
CA ASN A 178 -33.68 12.17 34.26
C ASN A 178 -34.20 13.26 33.30
N TYR A 179 -34.28 14.51 33.73
CA TYR A 179 -34.64 15.65 32.89
C TYR A 179 -33.49 16.04 31.94
N SER A 180 -32.31 16.31 32.49
CA SER A 180 -31.13 16.71 31.72
C SER A 180 -30.66 15.59 30.81
N LYS A 181 -30.79 14.34 31.25
CA LYS A 181 -30.38 13.13 30.53
C LYS A 181 -31.01 13.01 29.14
N VAL A 182 -32.29 13.33 28.98
CA VAL A 182 -32.98 13.25 27.67
C VAL A 182 -32.43 14.29 26.69
N LEU A 183 -32.18 15.51 27.16
CA LEU A 183 -31.65 16.59 26.34
C LEU A 183 -30.16 16.38 26.00
N VAL A 184 -29.37 15.87 26.94
CA VAL A 184 -27.98 15.45 26.72
C VAL A 184 -27.95 14.29 25.72
N SER A 185 -28.76 13.24 25.92
CA SER A 185 -28.83 12.08 25.04
C SER A 185 -29.18 12.47 23.60
N SER A 186 -30.24 13.25 23.40
CA SER A 186 -30.61 13.72 22.06
C SER A 186 -29.53 14.62 21.43
N ALA A 187 -28.89 15.49 22.21
CA ALA A 187 -27.79 16.34 21.72
C ALA A 187 -26.60 15.51 21.24
N VAL A 188 -26.13 14.52 22.03
CA VAL A 188 -24.98 13.68 21.63
C VAL A 188 -25.32 12.80 20.43
N HIS A 189 -26.55 12.29 20.30
CA HIS A 189 -26.99 11.54 19.12
C HIS A 189 -27.01 12.40 17.85
N ILE A 190 -27.51 13.64 17.93
CA ILE A 190 -27.50 14.56 16.77
C ILE A 190 -26.08 14.81 16.31
N ILE A 191 -25.16 15.12 17.23
CA ILE A 191 -23.76 15.37 16.89
C ILE A 191 -23.09 14.10 16.35
N TYR A 192 -23.35 12.93 16.94
CA TYR A 192 -22.86 11.64 16.46
C TYR A 192 -23.31 11.36 15.02
N ASN A 193 -24.60 11.45 14.74
CA ASN A 193 -25.11 11.21 13.39
C ASN A 193 -24.51 12.19 12.37
N CYS A 194 -24.41 13.47 12.75
CA CYS A 194 -23.79 14.50 11.91
C CYS A 194 -22.28 14.29 11.73
N SER A 195 -21.59 13.70 12.71
CA SER A 195 -20.15 13.39 12.65
C SER A 195 -19.81 12.26 11.68
N ARG A 196 -20.78 11.46 11.24
CA ARG A 196 -20.58 10.42 10.22
C ARG A 196 -20.56 10.98 8.79
N VAL A 197 -20.87 12.27 8.63
CA VAL A 197 -20.89 12.98 7.36
C VAL A 197 -19.60 13.77 7.21
N VAL A 198 -18.76 13.42 6.23
CA VAL A 198 -17.41 13.96 6.06
C VAL A 198 -17.41 15.48 5.86
N GLU A 199 -18.41 16.00 5.14
CA GLU A 199 -18.57 17.42 4.86
C GLU A 199 -18.82 18.27 6.12
N ASN A 200 -19.22 17.64 7.23
CA ASN A 200 -19.44 18.33 8.50
C ASN A 200 -18.18 18.49 9.34
N TYR A 201 -17.06 17.86 8.98
CA TYR A 201 -15.88 17.82 9.87
C TYR A 201 -15.31 19.22 10.13
N GLU A 202 -15.14 20.03 9.07
CA GLU A 202 -14.67 21.42 9.20
C GLU A 202 -15.65 22.26 10.02
N LEU A 203 -16.96 22.11 9.77
CA LEU A 203 -18.00 22.84 10.49
C LEU A 203 -18.02 22.49 12.00
N LEU A 204 -17.92 21.20 12.34
CA LEU A 204 -17.88 20.74 13.73
C LEU A 204 -16.58 21.18 14.43
N ASN A 205 -15.47 21.24 13.70
CA ASN A 205 -14.21 21.78 14.20
C ASN A 205 -14.31 23.28 14.50
N ASP A 206 -14.92 24.07 13.61
CA ASP A 206 -15.15 25.51 13.82
C ASP A 206 -16.03 25.80 15.05
N LEU A 207 -16.90 24.86 15.41
CA LEU A 207 -17.75 24.91 16.62
C LEU A 207 -17.03 24.44 17.90
N ASN A 208 -15.74 24.11 17.83
CA ASN A 208 -14.96 23.53 18.92
C ASN A 208 -15.64 22.29 19.53
N ALA A 209 -16.21 21.41 18.71
CA ALA A 209 -16.97 20.26 19.20
C ALA A 209 -16.14 19.30 20.06
N VAL A 210 -14.89 19.00 19.68
CA VAL A 210 -14.01 18.05 20.39
C VAL A 210 -13.85 18.40 21.89
N PRO A 211 -13.34 19.58 22.27
CA PRO A 211 -13.15 19.92 23.69
C PRO A 211 -14.46 19.98 24.48
N ARG A 212 -15.60 20.24 23.83
CA ARG A 212 -16.93 20.28 24.46
C ARG A 212 -17.49 18.88 24.72
N LEU A 213 -17.12 17.90 23.90
CA LEU A 213 -17.56 16.50 24.02
C LEU A 213 -16.68 15.67 24.95
N LEU A 214 -15.37 15.95 25.03
CA LEU A 214 -14.42 15.20 25.86
C LEU A 214 -14.88 14.95 27.31
N PRO A 215 -15.45 15.93 28.05
CA PRO A 215 -15.90 15.70 29.42
C PRO A 215 -16.92 14.58 29.57
N PHE A 216 -17.69 14.27 28.53
CA PHE A 216 -18.76 13.27 28.53
C PHE A 216 -18.26 11.82 28.33
N LEU A 217 -16.97 11.60 28.05
CA LEU A 217 -16.36 10.27 28.14
C LEU A 217 -16.44 9.70 29.57
N GLU A 218 -16.49 10.58 30.57
CA GLU A 218 -16.61 10.24 31.99
C GLU A 218 -18.06 10.39 32.50
N HIS A 219 -19.06 10.24 31.62
CA HIS A 219 -20.48 10.26 31.99
C HIS A 219 -20.89 8.93 32.67
N GLU A 220 -21.88 8.97 33.58
CA GLU A 220 -22.34 7.78 34.31
C GLU A 220 -23.03 6.75 33.40
N ASP A 221 -23.74 7.22 32.37
CA ASP A 221 -24.43 6.41 31.38
C ASP A 221 -23.47 5.84 30.29
N PRO A 222 -23.30 4.51 30.19
CA PRO A 222 -22.46 3.88 29.18
C PRO A 222 -22.89 4.12 27.72
N GLN A 223 -24.19 4.38 27.47
CA GLN A 223 -24.67 4.74 26.14
C GLN A 223 -24.08 6.10 25.72
N ILE A 224 -24.15 7.10 26.60
CA ILE A 224 -23.58 8.43 26.35
C ILE A 224 -22.06 8.32 26.18
N GLN A 225 -21.36 7.57 27.04
CA GLN A 225 -19.92 7.33 26.89
C GLN A 225 -19.59 6.74 25.51
N THR A 226 -20.36 5.75 25.07
CA THR A 226 -20.17 5.09 23.77
C THR A 226 -20.40 6.05 22.61
N ILE A 227 -21.50 6.83 22.62
CA ILE A 227 -21.80 7.80 21.56
C ILE A 227 -20.70 8.84 21.45
N ILE A 228 -20.20 9.32 22.59
CA ILE A 228 -19.11 10.30 22.64
C ILE A 228 -17.82 9.70 22.10
N ALA A 229 -17.45 8.49 22.53
CA ALA A 229 -16.26 7.80 22.03
C ALA A 229 -16.32 7.61 20.50
N LEU A 230 -17.47 7.17 19.99
CA LEU A 230 -17.68 7.00 18.55
C LEU A 230 -17.64 8.35 17.82
N THR A 231 -18.31 9.38 18.33
CA THR A 231 -18.31 10.74 17.75
C THR A 231 -16.91 11.29 17.66
N LEU A 232 -16.15 11.24 18.76
CA LEU A 232 -14.77 11.69 18.80
C LEU A 232 -13.89 10.88 17.86
N ALA A 233 -14.17 9.59 17.67
CA ALA A 233 -13.43 8.78 16.71
C ALA A 233 -13.60 9.24 15.25
N TYR A 234 -14.73 9.89 14.91
CA TYR A 234 -14.96 10.49 13.60
C TYR A 234 -14.31 11.87 13.45
N ILE A 235 -14.42 12.75 14.46
CA ILE A 235 -14.09 14.18 14.32
C ILE A 235 -12.75 14.61 14.91
N THR A 236 -12.14 13.79 15.77
CA THR A 236 -10.82 14.13 16.33
C THR A 236 -9.80 14.01 15.22
N ASP A 237 -9.02 15.08 15.00
CA ASP A 237 -7.90 15.01 14.08
C ASP A 237 -6.95 13.90 14.56
N LYS A 238 -6.51 13.04 13.64
CA LYS A 238 -5.72 11.85 13.99
C LYS A 238 -4.31 12.21 14.52
N GLU A 239 -3.96 13.50 14.43
CA GLU A 239 -2.80 14.15 15.06
C GLU A 239 -3.01 14.40 16.58
N ASN A 240 -4.24 14.48 17.07
CA ASN A 240 -4.55 14.77 18.47
C ASN A 240 -4.70 13.47 19.28
N LYS A 241 -3.66 13.15 20.06
CA LYS A 241 -3.66 12.15 21.17
C LYS A 241 -4.66 12.46 22.31
N GLN A 242 -5.72 13.23 22.05
CA GLN A 242 -6.70 13.65 23.06
C GLN A 242 -7.81 12.61 23.26
N LEU A 243 -8.07 11.75 22.27
CA LEU A 243 -8.94 10.59 22.44
C LEU A 243 -8.14 9.42 23.02
N VAL A 244 -7.74 9.56 24.28
CA VAL A 244 -7.20 8.46 25.08
C VAL A 244 -8.22 8.21 26.17
N MET A 245 -8.98 7.12 26.03
CA MET A 245 -9.90 6.69 27.09
C MET A 245 -9.11 6.08 28.24
N SER A 246 -9.61 6.25 29.46
CA SER A 246 -9.13 5.43 30.58
C SER A 246 -9.43 3.96 30.30
N GLU A 247 -8.63 3.03 30.84
CA GLU A 247 -8.84 1.59 30.68
C GLU A 247 -10.25 1.15 31.16
N GLU A 248 -10.79 1.82 32.18
CA GLU A 248 -12.16 1.58 32.65
C GLU A 248 -13.21 2.05 31.62
N THR A 249 -13.07 3.27 31.10
CA THR A 249 -13.98 3.84 30.09
C THR A 249 -13.92 3.03 28.79
N GLN A 250 -12.72 2.65 28.34
CA GLN A 250 -12.53 1.81 27.15
C GLN A 250 -13.26 0.47 27.29
N ARG A 251 -13.10 -0.23 28.42
CA ARG A 251 -13.82 -1.50 28.67
C ARG A 251 -15.34 -1.32 28.69
N LYS A 252 -15.85 -0.26 29.32
CA LYS A 252 -17.29 0.05 29.34
C LYS A 252 -17.83 0.29 27.92
N VAL A 253 -17.13 1.10 27.12
CA VAL A 253 -17.49 1.41 25.74
C VAL A 253 -17.46 0.14 24.87
N VAL A 254 -16.38 -0.64 24.89
CA VAL A 254 -16.26 -1.88 24.11
C VAL A 254 -17.34 -2.90 24.51
N SER A 255 -17.55 -3.09 25.82
CA SER A 255 -18.59 -4.00 26.33
C SER A 255 -19.99 -3.58 25.88
N TYR A 256 -20.28 -2.28 25.94
CA TYR A 256 -21.56 -1.73 25.51
C TYR A 256 -21.76 -1.91 23.99
N ILE A 257 -20.77 -1.57 23.17
CA ILE A 257 -20.79 -1.78 21.70
C ILE A 257 -21.09 -3.25 21.38
N LEU A 258 -20.36 -4.19 21.99
CA LEU A 258 -20.52 -5.61 21.69
C LEU A 258 -21.86 -6.16 22.14
N ARG A 259 -22.38 -5.72 23.29
CA ARG A 259 -23.73 -6.09 23.74
C ARG A 259 -24.79 -5.60 22.75
N ARG A 260 -24.73 -4.33 22.33
CA ARG A 260 -25.68 -3.77 21.34
C ARG A 260 -25.54 -4.47 19.99
N PHE A 261 -24.32 -4.76 19.55
CA PHE A 261 -24.07 -5.43 18.27
C PHE A 261 -24.61 -6.87 18.30
N ARG A 262 -24.35 -7.64 19.37
CA ARG A 262 -24.94 -8.98 19.56
C ARG A 262 -26.46 -8.99 19.51
N GLU A 263 -27.11 -7.98 20.08
CA GLU A 263 -28.56 -7.88 20.02
C GLU A 263 -29.06 -7.47 18.64
N ALA A 264 -28.41 -6.48 18.02
CA ALA A 264 -28.75 -6.00 16.69
C ALA A 264 -28.72 -7.14 15.65
N VAL A 265 -27.67 -7.96 15.63
CA VAL A 265 -27.57 -9.08 14.65
C VAL A 265 -28.59 -10.20 14.87
N ASN A 266 -29.37 -10.17 15.96
CA ASN A 266 -30.36 -11.19 16.30
C ASN A 266 -31.81 -10.72 16.12
N VAL A 267 -32.03 -9.51 15.62
CA VAL A 267 -33.37 -8.98 15.32
C VAL A 267 -33.52 -8.62 13.84
N PRO A 268 -34.74 -8.72 13.25
CA PRO A 268 -34.93 -8.58 11.80
C PRO A 268 -34.49 -7.24 11.20
N ASN A 269 -34.53 -6.16 11.97
CA ASN A 269 -34.16 -4.82 11.52
C ASN A 269 -32.68 -4.47 11.74
N TRP A 270 -31.88 -5.39 12.31
CA TRP A 270 -30.45 -5.18 12.60
C TRP A 270 -30.16 -3.97 13.51
N ARG A 271 -31.06 -3.66 14.45
CA ARG A 271 -30.90 -2.52 15.39
C ARG A 271 -31.08 -2.91 16.86
N SER A 272 -30.34 -2.27 17.75
CA SER A 272 -30.53 -2.33 19.20
C SER A 272 -30.20 -0.98 19.85
N ASP A 273 -31.14 -0.47 20.67
CA ASP A 273 -30.95 0.72 21.53
C ASP A 273 -30.36 1.94 20.79
N GLY A 274 -31.01 2.29 19.69
CA GLY A 274 -30.62 3.43 18.84
C GLY A 274 -29.56 3.09 17.79
N PHE A 275 -28.80 2.01 17.92
CA PHE A 275 -27.73 1.65 16.98
C PHE A 275 -28.15 0.60 15.96
N SER A 276 -27.76 0.78 14.71
CA SER A 276 -27.72 -0.32 13.72
C SER A 276 -26.41 -1.11 13.79
N ALA A 277 -26.44 -2.36 13.35
CA ALA A 277 -25.24 -3.18 13.20
C ALA A 277 -24.21 -2.54 12.26
N LEU A 278 -24.68 -1.90 11.17
CA LEU A 278 -23.87 -1.11 10.24
C LEU A 278 -23.11 0.01 10.96
N GLU A 279 -23.80 0.78 11.80
CA GLU A 279 -23.21 1.87 12.58
C GLU A 279 -22.17 1.40 13.57
N LEU A 280 -22.45 0.29 14.27
CA LEU A 280 -21.51 -0.28 15.22
C LEU A 280 -20.25 -0.76 14.51
N ALA A 281 -20.39 -1.46 13.37
CA ALA A 281 -19.24 -1.89 12.56
C ALA A 281 -18.41 -0.71 12.04
N SER A 282 -19.06 0.35 11.55
CA SER A 282 -18.38 1.57 11.11
C SER A 282 -17.65 2.27 12.27
N GLY A 283 -18.32 2.40 13.42
CA GLY A 283 -17.75 2.95 14.65
C GLY A 283 -16.54 2.16 15.17
N ILE A 284 -16.62 0.83 15.14
CA ILE A 284 -15.51 -0.09 15.46
C ILE A 284 -14.31 0.18 14.56
N ALA A 285 -14.52 0.35 13.24
CA ALA A 285 -13.44 0.65 12.31
C ALA A 285 -12.76 2.00 12.63
N GLN A 286 -13.52 3.00 13.07
CA GLN A 286 -12.96 4.30 13.46
C GLN A 286 -12.20 4.23 14.78
N LEU A 287 -12.73 3.55 15.80
CA LEU A 287 -12.02 3.30 17.06
C LEU A 287 -10.72 2.53 16.81
N ALA A 288 -10.76 1.48 15.99
CA ALA A 288 -9.57 0.73 15.58
C ALA A 288 -8.59 1.60 14.79
N THR A 289 -9.06 2.61 14.06
CA THR A 289 -8.16 3.53 13.34
C THR A 289 -7.41 4.47 14.29
N ASN A 290 -8.02 4.82 15.43
CA ASN A 290 -7.47 5.73 16.43
C ASN A 290 -6.80 4.97 17.60
N ASP A 291 -6.29 3.79 17.32
CA ASP A 291 -5.58 2.91 18.26
C ASP A 291 -4.23 3.52 18.66
N THR A 292 -3.98 3.62 19.96
CA THR A 292 -2.72 4.15 20.54
C THR A 292 -2.10 3.12 21.49
N GLU A 293 -0.84 3.31 21.90
CA GLU A 293 -0.21 2.44 22.91
C GLU A 293 -0.95 2.51 24.25
N GLU A 294 -1.53 3.68 24.57
CA GLU A 294 -2.30 3.92 25.79
C GLU A 294 -3.75 3.43 25.73
N ASP A 295 -4.36 3.40 24.54
CA ASP A 295 -5.77 3.06 24.30
C ASP A 295 -5.86 1.98 23.20
N ALA A 296 -5.45 0.75 23.56
CA ALA A 296 -5.27 -0.43 22.71
C ALA A 296 -6.57 -1.01 22.11
N ASN A 297 -7.39 -0.15 21.50
CA ASN A 297 -8.72 -0.41 20.98
C ASN A 297 -8.77 -1.64 20.07
N LYS A 298 -7.82 -1.78 19.14
CA LYS A 298 -7.76 -2.95 18.25
C LYS A 298 -7.71 -4.24 19.04
N LEU A 299 -6.82 -4.31 20.03
CA LEU A 299 -6.57 -5.51 20.80
C LEU A 299 -7.79 -5.87 21.64
N VAL A 300 -8.34 -4.91 22.37
CA VAL A 300 -9.50 -5.12 23.26
C VAL A 300 -10.74 -5.55 22.48
N LEU A 301 -11.02 -4.90 21.34
CA LEU A 301 -12.17 -5.25 20.49
C LEU A 301 -12.14 -6.71 20.02
N VAL A 302 -10.97 -7.22 19.60
CA VAL A 302 -10.82 -8.62 19.17
C VAL A 302 -10.85 -9.58 20.36
N GLN A 303 -10.22 -9.23 21.48
CA GLN A 303 -10.24 -10.04 22.71
C GLN A 303 -11.66 -10.26 23.25
N GLU A 304 -12.50 -9.23 23.19
CA GLU A 304 -13.88 -9.27 23.68
C GLU A 304 -14.87 -9.92 22.68
N GLY A 305 -14.37 -10.38 21.51
CA GLY A 305 -15.14 -11.19 20.57
C GLY A 305 -15.96 -10.40 19.56
N VAL A 306 -15.41 -9.32 19.00
CA VAL A 306 -16.05 -8.58 17.89
C VAL A 306 -16.11 -9.36 16.57
N VAL A 307 -15.12 -10.25 16.34
CA VAL A 307 -14.90 -10.89 15.03
C VAL A 307 -16.09 -11.73 14.56
N PRO A 308 -16.72 -12.60 15.38
CA PRO A 308 -17.91 -13.34 14.96
C PRO A 308 -19.08 -12.46 14.53
N LEU A 309 -19.25 -11.30 15.17
CA LEU A 309 -20.33 -10.35 14.86
C LEU A 309 -20.11 -9.68 13.50
N LEU A 310 -18.86 -9.33 13.20
CA LEU A 310 -18.46 -8.81 11.89
C LEU A 310 -18.61 -9.88 10.80
N VAL A 311 -18.27 -11.15 11.08
CA VAL A 311 -18.51 -12.25 10.13
C VAL A 311 -19.99 -12.42 9.83
N LYS A 312 -20.85 -12.36 10.86
CA LYS A 312 -22.30 -12.41 10.67
C LYS A 312 -22.81 -11.22 9.83
N LEU A 313 -22.27 -10.03 10.05
CA LEU A 313 -22.61 -8.85 9.24
C LEU A 313 -22.11 -8.96 7.79
N MET A 314 -20.94 -9.57 7.55
CA MET A 314 -20.46 -9.86 6.18
C MET A 314 -21.40 -10.81 5.41
N GLN A 315 -22.22 -11.60 6.10
CA GLN A 315 -23.13 -12.57 5.48
C GLN A 315 -24.46 -11.96 5.03
N THR A 316 -24.76 -10.70 5.36
CA THR A 316 -26.01 -10.08 4.92
C THR A 316 -26.01 -9.83 3.41
N SER A 317 -27.19 -9.57 2.85
CA SER A 317 -27.33 -9.17 1.44
C SER A 317 -27.12 -7.67 1.23
N ASP A 318 -26.94 -6.89 2.29
CA ASP A 318 -26.75 -5.45 2.23
C ASP A 318 -25.26 -5.13 2.02
N GLU A 319 -24.99 -4.42 0.91
CA GLU A 319 -23.63 -4.12 0.46
C GLU A 319 -22.93 -3.11 1.38
N GLU A 320 -23.67 -2.17 1.96
CA GLU A 320 -23.08 -1.21 2.91
C GLU A 320 -22.71 -1.92 4.22
N GLU A 321 -23.54 -2.83 4.71
CA GLU A 321 -23.24 -3.67 5.88
C GLU A 321 -22.00 -4.53 5.65
N GLN A 322 -21.92 -5.20 4.49
CA GLN A 322 -20.73 -5.96 4.08
C GLN A 322 -19.48 -5.07 4.05
N LEU A 323 -19.57 -3.89 3.43
CA LEU A 323 -18.45 -2.94 3.34
C LEU A 323 -17.95 -2.50 4.72
N GLN A 324 -18.86 -2.13 5.63
CA GLN A 324 -18.46 -1.73 7.00
C GLN A 324 -17.84 -2.90 7.76
N ALA A 325 -18.40 -4.11 7.62
CA ALA A 325 -17.89 -5.28 8.31
C ALA A 325 -16.47 -5.66 7.85
N VAL A 326 -16.25 -5.71 6.52
CA VAL A 326 -14.94 -5.98 5.94
C VAL A 326 -13.94 -4.86 6.30
N GLY A 327 -14.37 -3.61 6.24
CA GLY A 327 -13.56 -2.46 6.63
C GLY A 327 -13.09 -2.55 8.09
N ALA A 328 -13.98 -2.96 9.01
CA ALA A 328 -13.64 -3.17 10.41
C ALA A 328 -12.65 -4.33 10.60
N ILE A 329 -12.88 -5.48 9.96
CA ILE A 329 -11.94 -6.61 9.98
C ILE A 329 -10.56 -6.17 9.47
N TRP A 330 -10.53 -5.42 8.38
CA TRP A 330 -9.28 -4.91 7.82
C TRP A 330 -8.55 -4.01 8.83
N GLN A 331 -9.22 -3.06 9.47
CA GLN A 331 -8.58 -2.19 10.47
C GLN A 331 -8.05 -2.98 11.69
N LEU A 332 -8.83 -3.95 12.18
CA LEU A 332 -8.43 -4.77 13.32
C LEU A 332 -7.24 -5.69 13.00
N SER A 333 -7.10 -6.10 11.74
CA SER A 333 -6.00 -6.97 11.26
C SER A 333 -4.62 -6.32 11.29
N PHE A 334 -4.53 -4.99 11.44
CA PHE A 334 -3.23 -4.32 11.49
C PHE A 334 -2.44 -4.62 12.77
N HIS A 335 -3.09 -5.07 13.85
CA HIS A 335 -2.41 -5.51 15.07
C HIS A 335 -1.95 -6.98 14.95
N GLU A 336 -0.69 -7.27 15.27
CA GLU A 336 -0.10 -8.60 15.05
C GLU A 336 -0.82 -9.73 15.81
N ASP A 337 -1.12 -9.52 17.10
CA ASP A 337 -1.85 -10.52 17.91
C ASP A 337 -3.29 -10.76 17.43
N ASN A 338 -3.91 -9.73 16.83
CA ASN A 338 -5.26 -9.86 16.28
C ASN A 338 -5.27 -10.71 15.03
N ARG A 339 -4.24 -10.64 14.18
CA ARG A 339 -4.18 -11.44 12.93
C ARG A 339 -4.40 -12.92 13.21
N LYS A 340 -3.71 -13.44 14.24
CA LYS A 340 -3.83 -14.85 14.64
C LYS A 340 -5.26 -15.20 15.04
N LYS A 341 -5.85 -14.41 15.95
CA LYS A 341 -7.23 -14.63 16.43
C LYS A 341 -8.28 -14.45 15.32
N ILE A 342 -8.10 -13.49 14.43
CA ILE A 342 -9.01 -13.25 13.30
C ILE A 342 -8.94 -14.43 12.31
N LEU A 343 -7.75 -14.99 12.06
CA LEU A 343 -7.57 -16.17 11.20
C LEU A 343 -8.18 -17.45 11.78
N GLU A 344 -8.31 -17.54 13.10
CA GLU A 344 -8.97 -18.66 13.79
C GLU A 344 -10.50 -18.62 13.65
N GLU A 345 -11.09 -17.48 13.25
CA GLU A 345 -12.54 -17.34 13.12
C GLU A 345 -13.08 -18.21 11.96
N PRO A 346 -14.03 -19.13 12.24
CA PRO A 346 -14.57 -20.02 11.23
C PRO A 346 -15.24 -19.28 10.07
N GLY A 347 -14.90 -19.67 8.83
CA GLY A 347 -15.53 -19.14 7.62
C GLY A 347 -15.10 -17.71 7.22
N LEU A 348 -14.31 -17.00 8.04
CA LEU A 348 -13.88 -15.63 7.74
C LEU A 348 -13.08 -15.54 6.45
N VAL A 349 -12.05 -16.40 6.29
CA VAL A 349 -11.17 -16.36 5.10
C VAL A 349 -11.92 -16.71 3.83
N GLU A 350 -12.80 -17.70 3.87
CA GLU A 350 -13.64 -18.06 2.72
C GLU A 350 -14.57 -16.92 2.35
N LYS A 351 -15.21 -16.28 3.34
CA LYS A 351 -16.10 -15.16 3.09
C LYS A 351 -15.37 -13.95 2.50
N LEU A 352 -14.18 -13.63 3.00
CA LEU A 352 -13.36 -12.56 2.42
C LEU A 352 -12.93 -12.88 0.99
N LYS A 353 -12.62 -14.14 0.65
CA LYS A 353 -12.32 -14.54 -0.74
C LYS A 353 -13.54 -14.32 -1.64
N ASN A 354 -14.72 -14.72 -1.20
CA ASN A 354 -15.95 -14.51 -1.97
C ASN A 354 -16.26 -13.01 -2.15
N LEU A 355 -16.00 -12.19 -1.12
CA LEU A 355 -16.20 -10.73 -1.20
C LEU A 355 -15.12 -10.02 -2.03
N LYS A 356 -13.91 -10.60 -2.19
CA LYS A 356 -12.88 -10.10 -3.12
C LYS A 356 -13.39 -10.06 -4.56
N ASP A 357 -14.26 -10.98 -4.94
CA ASP A 357 -14.86 -11.05 -6.29
C ASP A 357 -16.19 -10.29 -6.40
N SER A 358 -16.52 -9.43 -5.40
CA SER A 358 -17.74 -8.63 -5.41
C SER A 358 -17.79 -7.68 -6.62
N PRO A 359 -18.98 -7.47 -7.24
CA PRO A 359 -19.15 -6.45 -8.28
C PRO A 359 -18.98 -5.02 -7.74
N TYR A 360 -18.99 -4.83 -6.42
CA TYR A 360 -18.75 -3.56 -5.76
C TYR A 360 -17.27 -3.39 -5.45
N GLU A 361 -16.63 -2.48 -6.19
CA GLU A 361 -15.18 -2.21 -6.12
C GLU A 361 -14.71 -1.94 -4.69
N GLU A 362 -15.45 -1.15 -3.90
CA GLU A 362 -15.09 -0.80 -2.52
C GLU A 362 -15.06 -2.02 -1.58
N ILE A 363 -15.96 -2.98 -1.79
CA ILE A 363 -16.03 -4.23 -1.03
C ILE A 363 -14.92 -5.17 -1.47
N SER A 364 -14.77 -5.34 -2.79
CA SER A 364 -13.71 -6.13 -3.42
C SER A 364 -12.34 -5.68 -2.91
N ASP A 365 -12.09 -4.38 -2.94
CA ASP A 365 -10.87 -3.78 -2.45
C ASP A 365 -10.69 -4.02 -0.95
N SER A 366 -11.67 -3.64 -0.12
CA SER A 366 -11.55 -3.82 1.33
C SER A 366 -11.29 -5.29 1.70
N ALA A 367 -11.89 -6.24 0.98
CA ALA A 367 -11.71 -7.68 1.20
C ALA A 367 -10.32 -8.16 0.74
N ALA A 368 -9.83 -7.69 -0.42
CA ALA A 368 -8.47 -7.93 -0.88
C ALA A 368 -7.43 -7.42 0.12
N GLY A 369 -7.63 -6.19 0.63
CA GLY A 369 -6.77 -5.57 1.62
C GLY A 369 -6.75 -6.35 2.94
N ALA A 370 -7.92 -6.75 3.44
CA ALA A 370 -8.03 -7.59 4.64
C ALA A 370 -7.32 -8.94 4.46
N LEU A 371 -7.53 -9.62 3.32
CA LEU A 371 -6.87 -10.89 3.01
C LEU A 371 -5.36 -10.74 2.93
N PHE A 372 -4.87 -9.69 2.28
CA PHE A 372 -3.43 -9.43 2.15
C PHE A 372 -2.77 -9.29 3.52
N VAL A 373 -3.35 -8.47 4.41
CA VAL A 373 -2.82 -8.23 5.76
C VAL A 373 -2.90 -9.49 6.64
N LEU A 374 -4.02 -10.22 6.57
CA LEU A 374 -4.23 -11.42 7.39
C LEU A 374 -3.37 -12.60 6.94
N THR A 375 -3.31 -12.87 5.63
CA THR A 375 -2.69 -14.08 5.11
C THR A 375 -1.22 -13.91 4.73
N GLY A 376 -0.72 -12.67 4.63
CA GLY A 376 0.64 -12.40 4.21
C GLY A 376 0.98 -12.94 2.82
N LYS A 377 -0.05 -13.22 1.99
CA LYS A 377 0.05 -13.85 0.66
C LYS A 377 0.66 -12.94 -0.41
N GLY A 378 1.88 -12.48 -0.15
CA GLY A 378 2.90 -12.17 -1.15
C GLY A 378 4.10 -13.12 -1.07
N LYS A 379 4.09 -14.13 -0.18
CA LYS A 379 5.24 -15.03 0.00
C LYS A 379 5.01 -16.53 -0.21
N ASP A 380 3.78 -17.05 -0.19
CA ASP A 380 3.56 -18.51 -0.30
C ASP A 380 2.29 -18.87 -1.08
N GLN A 381 2.35 -18.79 -2.41
CA GLN A 381 1.57 -19.69 -3.27
C GLN A 381 2.47 -20.31 -4.35
N PRO A 382 2.33 -21.63 -4.62
CA PRO A 382 2.91 -22.25 -5.81
C PRO A 382 2.25 -21.64 -7.05
N GLU A 383 3.06 -21.24 -8.03
CA GLU A 383 2.58 -20.88 -9.38
C GLU A 383 1.70 -22.03 -9.90
N GLN A 384 0.40 -21.77 -10.10
CA GLN A 384 -0.43 -22.62 -10.94
C GLN A 384 -0.22 -22.17 -12.39
N ASP A 385 0.10 -23.14 -13.24
CA ASP A 385 0.33 -22.98 -14.66
C ASP A 385 -0.88 -22.29 -15.32
N ILE A 386 -0.70 -21.00 -15.65
CA ILE A 386 -1.51 -20.31 -16.66
C ILE A 386 -0.68 -20.35 -17.93
N GLU A 387 -1.24 -20.97 -18.97
CA GLU A 387 -0.63 -21.08 -20.30
C GLU A 387 -0.12 -19.71 -20.79
N GLU A 388 1.11 -19.74 -21.31
CA GLU A 388 1.87 -18.59 -21.79
C GLU A 388 1.16 -17.86 -22.94
N ASP A 389 0.80 -16.60 -22.73
CA ASP A 389 0.77 -15.60 -23.80
C ASP A 389 1.82 -14.52 -23.50
N GLY A 390 2.57 -14.16 -24.53
CA GLY A 390 3.91 -13.58 -24.40
C GLY A 390 3.93 -12.11 -24.00
N ASP A 391 4.35 -11.81 -22.76
CA ASP A 391 5.02 -10.55 -22.44
C ASP A 391 5.93 -10.69 -21.21
N THR A 392 7.17 -11.14 -21.44
CA THR A 392 8.24 -11.28 -20.43
C THR A 392 8.75 -9.94 -19.86
N ARG A 393 8.12 -8.80 -20.17
CA ARG A 393 8.49 -7.46 -19.67
C ARG A 393 8.01 -7.16 -18.24
N ARG A 394 7.10 -7.95 -17.67
CA ARG A 394 6.44 -7.62 -16.38
C ARG A 394 7.22 -7.93 -15.10
N ARG A 395 8.27 -8.77 -15.13
CA ARG A 395 8.94 -9.27 -13.90
C ARG A 395 10.19 -8.50 -13.43
N GLN A 396 10.45 -7.29 -13.93
CA GLN A 396 11.67 -6.54 -13.58
C GLN A 396 11.40 -5.41 -12.57
N ARG A 397 12.17 -5.34 -11.46
CA ARG A 397 11.97 -4.36 -10.35
C ARG A 397 11.84 -2.90 -10.81
N HIS A 398 10.93 -2.11 -10.23
CA HIS A 398 10.64 -0.74 -10.67
C HIS A 398 10.65 0.29 -9.51
N VAL A 399 10.74 1.58 -9.80
CA VAL A 399 10.44 2.66 -8.85
C VAL A 399 8.94 2.90 -8.91
N MET A 400 8.21 2.59 -7.86
CA MET A 400 6.78 2.87 -7.78
C MET A 400 6.57 4.30 -7.24
N ILE A 401 5.65 5.06 -7.84
CA ILE A 401 5.20 6.34 -7.28
C ILE A 401 3.78 6.15 -6.76
N SER A 402 3.64 6.17 -5.44
CA SER A 402 2.35 6.16 -4.78
C SER A 402 1.94 7.59 -4.42
N TYR A 403 0.72 7.97 -4.80
CA TYR A 403 0.22 9.33 -4.68
C TYR A 403 -1.31 9.38 -4.61
N ASN A 404 -1.86 10.43 -4.01
CA ASN A 404 -3.29 10.70 -4.08
C ASN A 404 -3.61 11.42 -5.40
N TRP A 405 -4.74 11.09 -6.04
CA TRP A 405 -5.17 11.63 -7.34
C TRP A 405 -5.13 13.16 -7.45
N ASP A 406 -5.38 13.90 -6.38
CA ASP A 406 -5.28 15.37 -6.36
C ASP A 406 -3.86 15.87 -6.73
N HIS A 407 -2.85 15.05 -6.45
CA HIS A 407 -1.43 15.31 -6.70
C HIS A 407 -0.90 14.62 -7.97
N LYS A 408 -1.77 14.10 -8.83
CA LYS A 408 -1.38 13.42 -10.08
C LYS A 408 -0.39 14.20 -10.94
N LYS A 409 -0.61 15.51 -11.08
CA LYS A 409 0.22 16.37 -11.95
C LYS A 409 1.69 16.35 -11.52
N ILE A 410 1.96 16.34 -10.21
CA ILE A 410 3.33 16.35 -9.71
C ILE A 410 3.96 14.95 -9.74
N ALA A 411 3.19 13.90 -9.43
CA ALA A 411 3.64 12.52 -9.52
C ALA A 411 4.06 12.14 -10.96
N VAL A 412 3.25 12.51 -11.96
CA VAL A 412 3.58 12.32 -13.40
C VAL A 412 4.84 13.10 -13.80
N LYS A 413 5.06 14.30 -13.23
CA LYS A 413 6.26 15.10 -13.49
C LYS A 413 7.52 14.46 -12.93
N ILE A 414 7.45 13.87 -11.74
CA ILE A 414 8.54 13.12 -11.11
C ILE A 414 8.84 11.86 -11.93
N SER A 415 7.80 11.12 -12.34
CA SER A 415 7.91 9.93 -13.21
C SER A 415 8.71 10.22 -14.49
N LYS A 416 8.36 11.28 -15.22
CA LYS A 416 9.08 11.67 -16.45
C LYS A 416 10.57 11.95 -16.21
N GLN A 417 10.90 12.64 -15.11
CA GLN A 417 12.29 12.97 -14.79
C GLN A 417 13.10 11.75 -14.34
N LEU A 418 12.50 10.85 -13.57
CA LEU A 418 13.13 9.59 -13.18
C LEU A 418 13.37 8.68 -14.40
N ARG A 419 12.41 8.61 -15.33
CA ARG A 419 12.59 7.89 -16.60
C ARG A 419 13.74 8.45 -17.43
N SER A 420 13.89 9.77 -17.53
CA SER A 420 15.03 10.39 -18.21
C SER A 420 16.38 10.16 -17.50
N ALA A 421 16.35 9.83 -16.20
CA ALA A 421 17.53 9.48 -15.41
C ALA A 421 17.82 7.96 -15.41
N GLY A 422 17.16 7.19 -16.29
CA GLY A 422 17.41 5.75 -16.46
C GLY A 422 16.63 4.83 -15.53
N TYR A 423 15.69 5.35 -14.72
CA TYR A 423 14.88 4.52 -13.83
C TYR A 423 13.63 4.00 -14.54
N ARG A 424 13.32 2.70 -14.35
CA ARG A 424 12.00 2.16 -14.71
C ARG A 424 11.01 2.56 -13.63
N VAL A 425 9.98 3.30 -14.03
CA VAL A 425 9.00 3.87 -13.11
C VAL A 425 7.63 3.26 -13.36
N TRP A 426 6.96 2.89 -12.28
CA TRP A 426 5.56 2.48 -12.26
C TRP A 426 4.74 3.56 -11.55
N ILE A 427 3.63 3.97 -12.16
CA ILE A 427 2.70 4.96 -11.63
C ILE A 427 1.32 4.68 -12.24
N ASP A 428 0.26 4.76 -11.43
CA ASP A 428 -1.12 4.66 -11.95
C ASP A 428 -1.48 5.92 -12.75
N GLU A 429 -1.60 5.84 -14.09
CA GLU A 429 -1.95 6.98 -14.95
C GLU A 429 -3.41 7.00 -15.42
N THR A 430 -4.11 5.88 -15.33
CA THR A 430 -5.45 5.69 -15.89
C THR A 430 -6.23 4.86 -14.90
N HIS A 431 -7.00 5.52 -13.99
CA HIS A 431 -7.93 4.92 -13.01
C HIS A 431 -8.15 3.45 -13.33
N MET A 432 -7.32 2.58 -12.73
CA MET A 432 -7.24 1.20 -13.19
C MET A 432 -8.62 0.56 -13.03
N ARG A 433 -9.19 0.04 -14.11
CA ARG A 433 -10.42 -0.77 -14.05
C ARG A 433 -10.01 -2.17 -13.58
N GLY A 434 -10.41 -2.57 -12.39
CA GLY A 434 -10.11 -3.88 -11.79
C GLY A 434 -9.76 -3.75 -10.30
N SER A 435 -9.40 -4.85 -9.62
CA SER A 435 -9.01 -4.82 -8.20
C SER A 435 -7.75 -3.96 -8.02
N ILE A 436 -7.95 -2.73 -7.54
CA ILE A 436 -6.92 -1.71 -7.33
C ILE A 436 -5.82 -2.30 -6.42
N LEU A 437 -6.21 -3.10 -5.44
CA LEU A 437 -5.29 -3.68 -4.45
C LEU A 437 -4.46 -4.87 -4.93
N GLU A 438 -4.93 -5.62 -5.92
CA GLU A 438 -4.15 -6.70 -6.51
C GLU A 438 -3.04 -6.14 -7.40
N ALA A 439 -3.37 -5.15 -8.23
CA ALA A 439 -2.40 -4.41 -9.04
C ALA A 439 -1.42 -3.60 -8.15
N MET A 440 -1.89 -3.02 -7.05
CA MET A 440 -1.03 -2.34 -6.06
C MET A 440 -0.15 -3.32 -5.30
N GLY A 441 -0.67 -4.47 -4.86
CA GLY A 441 0.08 -5.49 -4.15
C GLY A 441 1.20 -6.08 -5.02
N GLU A 442 0.92 -6.33 -6.29
CA GLU A 442 1.90 -6.74 -7.28
C GLU A 442 2.92 -5.64 -7.59
N ALA A 443 2.48 -4.38 -7.72
CA ALA A 443 3.37 -3.24 -7.94
C ALA A 443 4.33 -3.03 -6.76
N VAL A 444 3.82 -2.99 -5.52
CA VAL A 444 4.63 -2.83 -4.31
C VAL A 444 5.59 -4.02 -4.14
N SER A 445 5.12 -5.25 -4.33
CA SER A 445 5.97 -6.45 -4.18
C SER A 445 7.10 -6.51 -5.21
N ASN A 446 6.89 -5.93 -6.40
CA ASN A 446 7.89 -5.83 -7.46
C ASN A 446 8.63 -4.48 -7.48
N ALA A 447 8.40 -3.60 -6.50
CA ALA A 447 9.09 -2.32 -6.42
C ALA A 447 10.47 -2.48 -5.78
N ALA A 448 11.48 -1.82 -6.36
CA ALA A 448 12.78 -1.64 -5.72
C ALA A 448 12.72 -0.58 -4.61
N VAL A 449 11.85 0.41 -4.79
CA VAL A 449 11.56 1.48 -3.85
C VAL A 449 10.21 2.10 -4.19
N VAL A 450 9.45 2.48 -3.17
CA VAL A 450 8.18 3.19 -3.31
C VAL A 450 8.37 4.65 -2.89
N LEU A 451 8.07 5.56 -3.81
CA LEU A 451 8.05 7.00 -3.59
C LEU A 451 6.66 7.39 -3.09
N VAL A 452 6.56 7.77 -1.82
CA VAL A 452 5.29 8.13 -1.18
C VAL A 452 5.08 9.64 -1.23
N CYS A 453 4.08 10.10 -1.99
CA CYS A 453 3.75 11.52 -2.07
C CYS A 453 2.94 11.97 -0.85
N VAL A 454 3.64 12.48 0.16
CA VAL A 454 3.09 12.93 1.45
C VAL A 454 2.21 14.17 1.26
N SER A 455 0.92 14.00 1.54
CA SER A 455 -0.13 15.03 1.57
C SER A 455 -1.26 14.63 2.52
N ARG A 456 -2.13 15.56 2.93
CA ARG A 456 -3.28 15.27 3.80
C ARG A 456 -4.24 14.27 3.17
N GLN A 457 -4.51 14.43 1.87
CA GLN A 457 -5.38 13.53 1.11
C GLN A 457 -4.76 12.14 0.90
N TYR A 458 -3.43 12.05 0.83
CA TYR A 458 -2.74 10.76 0.83
C TYR A 458 -2.95 10.01 2.14
N PHE A 459 -2.80 10.70 3.29
CA PHE A 459 -3.03 10.13 4.62
C PHE A 459 -4.47 9.62 4.83
N LEU A 460 -5.46 10.34 4.28
CA LEU A 460 -6.88 10.02 4.39
C LEU A 460 -7.34 8.91 3.42
N SER A 461 -6.58 8.64 2.35
CA SER A 461 -6.96 7.67 1.33
C SER A 461 -6.79 6.23 1.80
N LYS A 462 -7.87 5.44 1.73
CA LYS A 462 -7.86 4.00 2.05
C LYS A 462 -6.91 3.21 1.14
N SER A 463 -6.90 3.53 -0.16
CA SER A 463 -6.03 2.88 -1.15
C SER A 463 -4.55 3.23 -0.92
N CYS A 464 -4.22 4.49 -0.65
CA CYS A 464 -2.85 4.91 -0.33
C CYS A 464 -2.34 4.30 0.99
N ARG A 465 -3.25 4.14 1.97
CA ARG A 465 -2.96 3.44 3.23
C ARG A 465 -2.65 1.97 3.00
N ALA A 466 -3.36 1.32 2.09
CA ALA A 466 -3.08 -0.05 1.70
C ALA A 466 -1.72 -0.20 1.01
N GLU A 467 -1.37 0.69 0.08
CA GLU A 467 -0.04 0.71 -0.57
C GLU A 467 1.08 0.89 0.45
N GLY A 468 0.92 1.85 1.36
CA GLY A 468 1.90 2.10 2.42
C GLY A 468 2.06 0.92 3.37
N ASN A 469 0.97 0.31 3.81
CA ASN A 469 1.03 -0.88 4.64
C ASN A 469 1.56 -2.11 3.88
N ALA A 470 1.28 -2.22 2.58
CA ALA A 470 1.90 -3.25 1.74
C ALA A 470 3.42 -3.09 1.70
N CYS A 471 3.94 -1.85 1.66
CA CYS A 471 5.38 -1.60 1.75
C CYS A 471 5.94 -2.10 3.08
N HIS A 472 5.24 -1.85 4.19
CA HIS A 472 5.66 -2.33 5.51
C HIS A 472 5.66 -3.87 5.60
N VAL A 473 4.60 -4.53 5.14
CA VAL A 473 4.46 -6.00 5.16
C VAL A 473 5.50 -6.69 4.26
N THR A 474 5.77 -6.12 3.08
CA THR A 474 6.77 -6.65 2.13
C THR A 474 8.20 -6.22 2.47
N ASN A 475 8.37 -5.35 3.47
CA ASN A 475 9.64 -4.69 3.80
C ASN A 475 10.25 -3.95 2.60
N THR A 476 9.40 -3.34 1.77
CA THR A 476 9.79 -2.57 0.59
C THR A 476 10.25 -1.17 1.01
N PRO A 477 11.44 -0.71 0.58
CA PRO A 477 11.95 0.61 0.94
C PRO A 477 11.02 1.75 0.52
N VAL A 478 10.81 2.72 1.40
CA VAL A 478 9.98 3.91 1.16
C VAL A 478 10.84 5.16 1.16
N ILE A 479 10.64 6.05 0.19
CA ILE A 479 11.20 7.40 0.18
C ILE A 479 10.04 8.41 0.22
N PRO A 480 9.96 9.26 1.27
CA PRO A 480 8.92 10.27 1.35
C PRO A 480 9.20 11.48 0.46
N ILE A 481 8.17 11.85 -0.32
CA ILE A 481 8.15 13.02 -1.19
C ILE A 481 7.09 13.99 -0.69
N LYS A 482 7.48 15.14 -0.15
CA LYS A 482 6.54 16.14 0.35
C LYS A 482 5.98 16.94 -0.83
N VAL A 483 4.66 16.79 -1.09
CA VAL A 483 3.98 17.49 -2.20
C VAL A 483 3.07 18.62 -1.72
N GLU A 484 2.79 18.67 -0.42
CA GLU A 484 1.97 19.69 0.24
C GLU A 484 2.76 20.38 1.37
N ARG A 485 2.82 21.72 1.38
CA ARG A 485 3.67 22.50 2.32
C ARG A 485 3.29 22.30 3.80
N THR A 486 1.98 22.30 4.05
CA THR A 486 1.37 22.25 5.39
C THR A 486 1.26 20.85 5.96
N CYS A 487 1.49 19.82 5.15
CA CYS A 487 1.40 18.44 5.61
C CYS A 487 2.67 18.06 6.39
N SER A 488 2.49 17.65 7.64
CA SER A 488 3.47 16.90 8.41
C SER A 488 2.96 15.46 8.49
N PRO A 489 3.72 14.45 8.07
CA PRO A 489 3.26 13.06 8.19
C PRO A 489 3.19 12.67 9.66
N ASP A 490 2.06 12.08 10.03
CA ASP A 490 1.67 11.63 11.36
C ASP A 490 1.10 10.19 11.30
N GLY A 491 0.79 9.60 12.46
CA GLY A 491 0.16 8.27 12.55
C GLY A 491 0.84 7.19 11.71
N TRP A 492 0.05 6.45 10.92
CA TRP A 492 0.55 5.36 10.06
C TRP A 492 1.55 5.84 9.01
N LEU A 493 1.38 7.07 8.51
CA LEU A 493 2.25 7.63 7.49
C LEU A 493 3.61 8.00 8.10
N ALA A 494 3.64 8.53 9.33
CA ALA A 494 4.87 8.77 10.09
C ALA A 494 5.65 7.48 10.39
N VAL A 495 4.96 6.39 10.77
CA VAL A 495 5.60 5.08 10.97
C VAL A 495 6.17 4.55 9.66
N LEU A 496 5.45 4.76 8.55
CA LEU A 496 5.88 4.31 7.22
C LEU A 496 7.11 5.06 6.71
N VAL A 497 7.15 6.40 6.87
CA VAL A 497 8.22 7.24 6.30
C VAL A 497 9.37 7.51 7.31
N GLY A 498 9.12 7.27 8.60
CA GLY A 498 10.07 7.46 9.69
C GLY A 498 10.61 8.89 9.84
N ALA A 499 11.73 9.02 10.55
CA ALA A 499 12.51 10.27 10.63
C ALA A 499 13.34 10.54 9.36
N GLY A 500 12.96 9.95 8.22
CA GLY A 500 13.69 10.02 6.96
C GLY A 500 13.78 11.44 6.38
N LEU A 501 14.76 11.64 5.49
CA LEU A 501 14.91 12.88 4.73
C LEU A 501 13.74 13.04 3.75
N TYR A 502 12.96 14.11 3.92
CA TYR A 502 11.91 14.50 2.97
C TYR A 502 12.50 15.22 1.76
N PHE A 503 12.09 14.80 0.57
CA PHE A 503 12.32 15.59 -0.63
C PHE A 503 11.13 16.51 -0.86
N ASP A 504 11.33 17.82 -0.72
CA ASP A 504 10.26 18.81 -0.84
C ASP A 504 10.03 19.22 -2.31
N PHE A 505 8.89 18.79 -2.85
CA PHE A 505 8.39 19.13 -4.17
C PHE A 505 7.23 20.13 -4.12
N SER A 506 6.82 20.58 -2.92
CA SER A 506 5.72 21.53 -2.70
C SER A 506 6.11 22.98 -3.00
N ASP A 507 7.41 23.30 -3.07
CA ASP A 507 7.92 24.59 -3.54
C ASP A 507 8.50 24.52 -4.97
N PRO A 508 7.87 25.18 -5.97
CA PRO A 508 8.36 25.21 -7.35
C PRO A 508 9.82 25.65 -7.51
N LYS A 509 10.34 26.49 -6.61
CA LYS A 509 11.73 26.98 -6.66
C LYS A 509 12.75 25.90 -6.26
N GLY A 510 12.36 24.97 -5.38
CA GLY A 510 13.22 23.91 -4.83
C GLY A 510 13.24 22.60 -5.62
N VAL A 511 12.27 22.39 -6.53
CA VAL A 511 12.06 21.11 -7.25
C VAL A 511 13.33 20.56 -7.92
N LYS A 512 14.16 21.40 -8.53
CA LYS A 512 15.41 20.94 -9.18
C LYS A 512 16.41 20.37 -8.18
N THR A 513 16.52 20.97 -7.00
CA THR A 513 17.42 20.51 -5.93
C THR A 513 16.87 19.25 -5.28
N ALA A 514 15.56 19.23 -5.00
CA ALA A 514 14.86 18.06 -4.47
C ALA A 514 14.99 16.85 -5.41
N MET A 515 14.88 17.05 -6.72
CA MET A 515 15.07 15.98 -7.71
C MET A 515 16.49 15.42 -7.70
N LYS A 516 17.52 16.26 -7.61
CA LYS A 516 18.92 15.79 -7.50
C LYS A 516 19.13 14.96 -6.23
N GLY A 517 18.58 15.41 -5.11
CA GLY A 517 18.61 14.67 -3.85
C GLY A 517 17.87 13.33 -3.95
N LEU A 518 16.69 13.33 -4.57
CA LEU A 518 15.87 12.14 -4.76
C LEU A 518 16.57 11.10 -5.63
N VAL A 519 17.18 11.49 -6.75
CA VAL A 519 17.98 10.59 -7.60
C VAL A 519 19.16 10.01 -6.83
N LYS A 520 19.84 10.83 -6.01
CA LYS A 520 20.93 10.37 -5.14
C LYS A 520 20.47 9.33 -4.10
N GLU A 521 19.30 9.54 -3.49
CA GLU A 521 18.73 8.64 -2.47
C GLU A 521 18.18 7.35 -3.06
N ILE A 522 17.53 7.40 -4.22
CA ILE A 522 17.17 6.20 -4.98
C ILE A 522 18.44 5.43 -5.35
N GLY A 523 19.53 6.15 -5.67
CA GLY A 523 20.85 5.60 -5.95
C GLY A 523 20.77 4.50 -7.02
N ASN A 524 21.48 3.40 -6.77
CA ASN A 524 21.49 2.25 -7.68
C ASN A 524 20.39 1.23 -7.36
N ARG A 525 19.50 1.49 -6.38
CA ARG A 525 18.47 0.53 -5.92
C ARG A 525 17.56 0.08 -7.07
N ASN A 526 17.47 0.86 -8.15
CA ASN A 526 16.91 0.45 -9.43
C ASN A 526 17.70 0.99 -10.65
N GLN A 527 19.01 1.23 -10.52
CA GLN A 527 19.85 1.41 -11.72
C GLN A 527 20.22 0.03 -12.21
N THR A 528 19.55 -0.44 -13.25
CA THR A 528 19.99 -1.57 -14.08
C THR A 528 21.20 -1.17 -14.90
N LEU A 529 22.30 -0.78 -14.26
CA LEU A 529 23.59 -0.65 -14.91
C LEU A 529 24.54 -1.54 -14.13
N GLY A 530 24.99 -2.64 -14.74
CA GLY A 530 25.89 -3.61 -14.12
C GLY A 530 27.31 -3.07 -13.93
N TYR A 531 27.45 -1.78 -13.62
CA TYR A 531 28.69 -1.04 -13.47
C TYR A 531 28.52 0.18 -12.55
N ILE A 532 29.62 0.66 -11.99
CA ILE A 532 29.73 1.89 -11.18
C ILE A 532 30.76 2.82 -11.81
N SER A 533 30.54 4.14 -11.77
CA SER A 533 31.56 5.11 -12.17
C SER A 533 32.70 5.13 -11.13
N LEU A 534 33.93 5.13 -11.63
CA LEU A 534 35.19 5.39 -10.91
C LEU A 534 35.65 6.85 -11.10
N GLY A 535 34.86 7.67 -11.78
CA GLY A 535 35.09 9.10 -11.97
C GLY A 535 35.85 9.45 -13.25
N CYS A 536 36.27 10.71 -13.29
CA CYS A 536 36.89 11.34 -14.45
C CYS A 536 38.42 11.31 -14.39
N TRP A 537 39.04 10.80 -15.45
CA TRP A 537 40.49 10.55 -15.53
C TRP A 537 41.10 11.15 -16.79
N LYS A 538 42.30 11.71 -16.66
CA LYS A 538 42.99 12.33 -17.78
C LYS A 538 43.46 11.27 -18.78
N ASP A 539 43.38 11.59 -20.05
CA ASP A 539 43.93 10.76 -21.12
C ASP A 539 44.88 11.56 -22.01
N THR A 540 45.73 10.86 -22.76
CA THR A 540 46.72 11.48 -23.65
C THR A 540 46.90 10.68 -24.92
N ARG A 541 47.75 11.14 -25.84
CA ARG A 541 48.15 10.36 -27.02
C ARG A 541 48.76 9.00 -26.66
N ASN A 542 49.38 8.88 -25.49
CA ASN A 542 49.75 7.59 -24.89
C ASN A 542 48.57 7.09 -24.04
N ARG A 543 47.60 6.44 -24.69
CA ARG A 543 46.29 6.12 -24.12
C ARG A 543 46.40 5.35 -22.80
N ALA A 544 45.62 5.77 -21.80
CA ALA A 544 45.50 5.04 -20.54
C ALA A 544 44.75 3.72 -20.70
N ILE A 545 43.68 3.73 -21.50
CA ILE A 545 42.88 2.55 -21.84
C ILE A 545 42.78 2.49 -23.38
N PRO A 546 42.93 1.31 -24.02
CA PRO A 546 42.73 1.15 -25.46
C PRO A 546 41.29 1.43 -25.91
N THR A 547 41.14 1.90 -27.15
CA THR A 547 39.83 2.13 -27.78
C THR A 547 39.19 0.80 -28.20
N LEU A 548 37.87 0.69 -28.04
CA LEU A 548 37.05 -0.41 -28.56
C LEU A 548 36.35 -0.05 -29.87
N GLU A 549 36.50 1.19 -30.36
CA GLU A 549 35.96 1.57 -31.66
C GLU A 549 36.40 0.62 -32.78
N GLY A 550 35.43 0.13 -33.55
CA GLY A 550 35.64 -0.81 -34.66
C GLY A 550 35.81 -2.28 -34.25
N THR A 551 35.73 -2.63 -32.97
CA THR A 551 35.84 -4.04 -32.53
C THR A 551 34.50 -4.77 -32.51
N ASP A 552 33.38 -4.06 -32.48
CA ASP A 552 32.04 -4.65 -32.37
C ASP A 552 30.97 -3.84 -33.15
N PRO A 553 30.04 -4.50 -33.87
CA PRO A 553 28.97 -3.83 -34.62
C PRO A 553 28.05 -2.92 -33.79
N ARG A 554 27.95 -3.14 -32.47
CA ARG A 554 27.12 -2.32 -31.56
C ARG A 554 27.65 -0.90 -31.39
N LEU A 555 28.92 -0.63 -31.70
CA LEU A 555 29.52 0.71 -31.68
C LEU A 555 29.28 1.46 -33.00
N ASP A 556 28.04 1.45 -33.46
CA ASP A 556 27.61 2.14 -34.68
C ASP A 556 27.46 3.67 -34.48
N GLY A 557 27.35 4.39 -35.61
CA GLY A 557 27.19 5.85 -35.61
C GLY A 557 28.47 6.63 -35.27
N HIS A 558 28.39 7.97 -35.40
CA HIS A 558 29.51 8.86 -35.11
C HIS A 558 29.69 9.07 -33.60
N VAL A 559 30.93 8.99 -33.12
CA VAL A 559 31.27 8.98 -31.68
C VAL A 559 30.73 10.16 -30.88
N THR A 560 30.61 11.35 -31.47
CA THR A 560 30.15 12.57 -30.77
C THR A 560 28.63 12.76 -30.73
N SER A 561 27.87 11.87 -31.37
CA SER A 561 26.41 11.94 -31.45
C SER A 561 25.77 10.56 -31.31
N ARG A 562 26.51 9.62 -30.71
CA ARG A 562 26.11 8.21 -30.61
C ARG A 562 25.04 8.06 -29.54
N ASN A 563 23.83 7.68 -29.95
CA ASN A 563 22.76 7.34 -29.01
C ASN A 563 23.18 6.16 -28.12
N ASN A 564 22.97 6.30 -26.81
CA ASN A 564 23.25 5.30 -25.79
C ASN A 564 24.73 4.87 -25.73
N ALA A 565 25.66 5.81 -25.88
CA ALA A 565 27.09 5.50 -25.96
C ALA A 565 27.61 4.73 -24.74
N ILE A 566 27.18 5.09 -23.53
CA ILE A 566 27.59 4.42 -22.28
C ILE A 566 27.12 2.96 -22.27
N GLU A 567 25.85 2.70 -22.57
CA GLU A 567 25.28 1.35 -22.58
C GLU A 567 25.91 0.47 -23.67
N LYS A 568 26.09 1.02 -24.88
CA LYS A 568 26.77 0.29 -25.96
C LYS A 568 28.21 -0.05 -25.58
N CYS A 569 28.93 0.88 -24.97
CA CYS A 569 30.29 0.63 -24.53
C CYS A 569 30.37 -0.42 -23.43
N TYR A 570 29.46 -0.36 -22.45
CA TYR A 570 29.31 -1.36 -21.41
C TYR A 570 29.10 -2.77 -21.99
N GLN A 571 28.14 -2.92 -22.90
CA GLN A 571 27.78 -4.22 -23.49
C GLN A 571 28.93 -4.85 -24.30
N VAL A 572 29.75 -4.02 -24.96
CA VAL A 572 30.93 -4.49 -25.70
C VAL A 572 32.05 -4.88 -24.75
N ALA A 573 32.33 -4.07 -23.73
CA ALA A 573 33.32 -4.43 -22.71
C ALA A 573 32.93 -5.72 -21.96
N LEU A 574 31.64 -5.89 -21.66
CA LEU A 574 31.10 -7.11 -21.05
C LEU A 574 31.29 -8.34 -21.94
N SER A 575 31.02 -8.25 -23.25
CA SER A 575 31.22 -9.38 -24.17
C SER A 575 32.70 -9.75 -24.35
N HIS A 576 33.61 -8.81 -24.14
CA HIS A 576 35.06 -9.08 -24.11
C HIS A 576 35.55 -9.60 -22.74
N GLY A 577 34.67 -9.72 -21.74
CA GLY A 577 35.02 -10.14 -20.39
C GLY A 577 35.88 -9.12 -19.64
N PHE A 578 35.86 -7.85 -20.03
CA PHE A 578 36.65 -6.82 -19.37
C PHE A 578 36.03 -6.43 -18.02
N PRO A 579 36.85 -6.11 -17.00
CA PRO A 579 36.36 -5.71 -15.69
C PRO A 579 35.90 -4.24 -15.65
N MET A 580 36.10 -3.50 -16.74
CA MET A 580 35.85 -2.07 -16.80
C MET A 580 35.65 -1.59 -18.25
N PHE A 581 35.08 -0.40 -18.39
CA PHE A 581 35.03 0.35 -19.65
C PHE A 581 35.14 1.85 -19.38
N ALA A 582 35.40 2.65 -20.42
CA ALA A 582 35.39 4.10 -20.30
C ALA A 582 34.82 4.77 -21.55
N VAL A 583 34.27 5.98 -21.37
CA VAL A 583 33.72 6.80 -22.45
C VAL A 583 34.48 8.13 -22.51
N GLN A 584 34.86 8.56 -23.72
CA GLN A 584 35.52 9.84 -23.99
C GLN A 584 34.75 10.62 -25.06
N ALA A 585 34.84 11.96 -25.02
CA ALA A 585 34.39 12.85 -26.09
C ALA A 585 32.94 12.59 -26.58
N SER A 586 32.00 12.45 -25.63
CA SER A 586 30.56 12.31 -25.91
C SER A 586 30.17 11.02 -26.65
N GLY A 587 30.98 9.96 -26.52
CA GLY A 587 30.54 8.62 -26.87
C GLY A 587 31.57 7.64 -27.44
N GLN A 588 32.86 8.01 -27.49
CA GLN A 588 33.92 7.08 -27.90
C GLN A 588 34.17 6.03 -26.79
N CYS A 589 34.19 4.75 -27.16
CA CYS A 589 34.27 3.63 -26.24
C CYS A 589 35.69 3.09 -26.05
N PHE A 590 36.03 2.76 -24.80
CA PHE A 590 37.31 2.22 -24.37
C PHE A 590 37.12 1.05 -23.40
N GLY A 591 38.03 0.10 -23.38
CA GLY A 591 38.00 -1.03 -22.44
C GLY A 591 39.22 -1.94 -22.59
N SER A 592 39.58 -2.61 -21.50
CA SER A 592 40.68 -3.58 -21.46
C SER A 592 40.56 -4.50 -20.25
N ALA A 593 41.07 -5.72 -20.38
CA ALA A 593 41.21 -6.66 -19.27
C ALA A 593 42.07 -6.09 -18.12
N ASP A 594 43.08 -5.27 -18.45
CA ASP A 594 43.97 -4.61 -17.47
C ASP A 594 43.57 -3.14 -17.20
N GLY A 595 42.37 -2.75 -17.63
CA GLY A 595 41.91 -1.36 -17.56
C GLY A 595 41.87 -0.81 -16.14
N LEU A 596 41.58 -1.65 -15.13
CA LEU A 596 41.54 -1.25 -13.72
C LEU A 596 42.91 -0.89 -13.13
N ASN A 597 44.02 -1.30 -13.77
CA ASN A 597 45.37 -0.96 -13.32
C ASN A 597 46.00 0.20 -14.11
N THR A 598 45.33 0.67 -15.17
CA THR A 598 45.93 1.58 -16.14
C THR A 598 45.17 2.91 -16.29
N TYR A 599 43.88 2.94 -15.96
CA TYR A 599 43.02 4.12 -16.14
C TYR A 599 43.53 5.39 -15.42
N TYR A 600 44.18 5.23 -14.28
CA TYR A 600 44.66 6.34 -13.44
C TYR A 600 46.06 6.87 -13.82
N LYS A 601 46.71 6.30 -14.84
CA LYS A 601 48.11 6.58 -15.20
C LYS A 601 48.45 8.05 -15.39
N HIS A 602 47.51 8.87 -15.89
CA HIS A 602 47.74 10.30 -16.16
C HIS A 602 47.11 11.24 -15.11
N GLY A 603 46.59 10.68 -14.02
CA GLY A 603 45.94 11.41 -12.94
C GLY A 603 44.47 11.76 -13.19
N PRO A 604 43.78 12.28 -12.16
CA PRO A 604 42.37 12.66 -12.25
C PRO A 604 42.17 13.88 -13.16
N SER A 605 40.96 14.03 -13.70
CA SER A 605 40.56 15.15 -14.55
C SER A 605 39.23 15.75 -14.08
N THR A 606 39.00 17.03 -14.37
CA THR A 606 37.72 17.72 -14.16
C THR A 606 37.02 18.04 -15.48
N ALA A 607 37.56 17.56 -16.61
CA ALA A 607 37.09 17.90 -17.94
C ALA A 607 35.95 16.99 -18.45
N CYS A 608 35.55 15.96 -17.70
CA CYS A 608 34.38 15.15 -18.05
C CYS A 608 33.09 15.95 -17.84
N ALA A 609 32.15 15.78 -18.76
CA ALA A 609 30.82 16.31 -18.61
C ALA A 609 30.01 15.50 -17.58
N ALA A 610 28.99 16.12 -17.00
CA ALA A 610 28.14 15.49 -15.98
C ALA A 610 27.16 14.44 -16.55
N ASP A 611 27.18 14.21 -17.86
CA ASP A 611 26.40 13.21 -18.58
C ASP A 611 27.00 11.80 -18.53
N GLY A 612 28.26 11.67 -18.10
CA GLY A 612 28.98 10.40 -18.01
C GLY A 612 29.68 9.98 -19.30
N GLU A 613 29.68 10.81 -20.35
CA GLU A 613 30.28 10.46 -21.64
C GLU A 613 31.74 10.95 -21.79
N GLY A 614 32.36 11.28 -20.65
CA GLY A 614 33.71 11.81 -20.58
C GLY A 614 33.82 13.24 -21.12
N GLY A 615 35.00 13.60 -21.60
CA GLY A 615 35.29 14.93 -22.15
C GLY A 615 36.46 14.91 -23.11
N GLY A 616 36.88 16.08 -23.61
CA GLY A 616 38.03 16.19 -24.48
C GLY A 616 39.31 15.74 -23.76
N TRP A 617 39.89 14.61 -24.17
CA TRP A 617 41.04 13.97 -23.49
C TRP A 617 40.78 13.62 -22.01
N ALA A 618 39.53 13.33 -21.66
CA ALA A 618 39.14 12.89 -20.33
C ALA A 618 38.17 11.70 -20.42
N ASN A 619 38.54 10.60 -19.77
CA ASN A 619 37.76 9.38 -19.71
C ASN A 619 36.87 9.40 -18.48
N GLU A 620 35.56 9.27 -18.68
CA GLU A 620 34.68 8.82 -17.59
C GLU A 620 34.81 7.29 -17.50
N VAL A 621 35.30 6.79 -16.37
CA VAL A 621 35.69 5.40 -16.19
C VAL A 621 34.64 4.66 -15.38
N TYR A 622 34.29 3.44 -15.80
CA TYR A 622 33.29 2.61 -15.15
C TYR A 622 33.86 1.22 -14.82
N LYS A 623 33.70 0.79 -13.56
CA LYS A 623 33.97 -0.58 -13.11
C LYS A 623 32.71 -1.42 -13.28
N ILE A 624 32.80 -2.56 -13.94
CA ILE A 624 31.68 -3.50 -14.08
C ILE A 624 31.48 -4.21 -12.73
N THR A 625 30.26 -4.16 -12.18
CA THR A 625 29.91 -4.62 -10.81
C THR A 625 28.91 -5.76 -10.77
N ALA A 626 28.24 -6.06 -11.88
CA ALA A 626 27.41 -7.26 -11.94
C ALA A 626 28.31 -8.47 -12.23
N PRO A 627 28.39 -9.48 -11.34
CA PRO A 627 28.89 -10.77 -11.75
C PRO A 627 27.93 -11.31 -12.82
N PRO A 628 28.43 -11.89 -13.92
CA PRO A 628 27.57 -12.56 -14.88
C PRO A 628 26.77 -13.64 -14.15
N ARG A 629 25.45 -13.54 -14.20
CA ARG A 629 24.53 -14.54 -13.66
C ARG A 629 24.51 -15.71 -14.64
N GLY A 630 24.64 -16.95 -14.16
CA GLY A 630 24.69 -18.16 -15.00
C GLY A 630 25.84 -19.11 -14.67
N HIS A 631 26.11 -20.08 -15.56
CA HIS A 631 27.13 -21.11 -15.34
C HIS A 631 28.53 -20.56 -15.59
N GLN A 632 29.48 -20.87 -14.72
CA GLN A 632 30.89 -20.59 -14.94
C GLN A 632 31.63 -21.91 -15.19
N ALA A 633 32.38 -21.98 -16.28
CA ALA A 633 33.26 -23.12 -16.55
C ALA A 633 34.73 -22.69 -16.46
N PHE A 634 35.50 -23.50 -15.76
CA PHE A 634 36.95 -23.36 -15.62
C PHE A 634 37.62 -24.60 -16.20
N ILE A 635 38.65 -24.37 -17.03
CA ILE A 635 39.51 -25.43 -17.56
C ILE A 635 40.81 -25.37 -16.77
N LEU A 636 41.14 -26.46 -16.10
CA LEU A 636 42.33 -26.60 -15.29
C LEU A 636 43.35 -27.48 -16.00
N ASP A 637 44.62 -27.10 -15.85
CA ASP A 637 45.75 -27.96 -16.19
C ASP A 637 45.81 -29.13 -15.21
N GLU A 638 45.74 -30.36 -15.72
CA GLU A 638 45.62 -31.57 -14.89
C GLU A 638 46.82 -31.77 -13.95
N ARG A 639 48.01 -31.32 -14.38
CA ARG A 639 49.27 -31.54 -13.65
C ARG A 639 49.55 -30.45 -12.63
N THR A 640 49.15 -29.21 -12.93
CA THR A 640 49.48 -28.04 -12.10
C THR A 640 48.28 -27.49 -11.33
N GLY A 641 47.06 -27.86 -11.70
CA GLY A 641 45.82 -27.33 -11.12
C GLY A 641 45.58 -25.84 -11.42
N THR A 642 46.25 -25.29 -12.44
CA THR A 642 46.12 -23.87 -12.81
C THR A 642 44.98 -23.64 -13.80
N VAL A 643 44.26 -22.52 -13.68
CA VAL A 643 43.18 -22.15 -14.61
C VAL A 643 43.78 -21.68 -15.93
N VAL A 644 43.45 -22.39 -17.01
CA VAL A 644 43.95 -22.14 -18.36
C VAL A 644 42.90 -21.40 -19.19
N HIS A 645 41.62 -21.70 -18.99
CA HIS A 645 40.50 -20.99 -19.61
C HIS A 645 39.34 -20.80 -18.63
N LYS A 646 38.62 -19.69 -18.80
CA LYS A 646 37.39 -19.37 -18.07
C LYS A 646 36.33 -18.90 -19.06
N ALA A 647 35.12 -19.42 -18.91
CA ALA A 647 33.95 -18.95 -19.65
C ALA A 647 32.75 -18.76 -18.73
N THR A 648 31.81 -17.90 -19.14
CA THR A 648 30.55 -17.72 -18.44
C THR A 648 29.39 -17.81 -19.42
N PHE A 649 28.36 -18.54 -19.02
CA PHE A 649 27.18 -18.83 -19.82
C PHE A 649 25.95 -18.27 -19.10
N ASP A 650 25.45 -17.14 -19.59
CA ASP A 650 24.28 -16.48 -19.03
C ASP A 650 23.02 -17.28 -19.36
N THR A 651 22.36 -17.80 -18.33
CA THR A 651 21.13 -18.60 -18.43
C THR A 651 19.86 -17.76 -18.56
N TYR A 652 19.96 -16.43 -18.47
CA TYR A 652 18.82 -15.51 -18.40
C TYR A 652 18.69 -14.58 -19.62
N HIS A 653 19.73 -14.35 -20.42
CA HIS A 653 19.69 -13.48 -21.62
C HIS A 653 20.09 -14.21 -22.92
N ASN A 654 19.82 -13.61 -24.08
CA ASN A 654 20.23 -14.11 -25.42
C ASN A 654 19.78 -15.55 -25.76
N GLY A 655 18.54 -15.91 -25.43
CA GLY A 655 17.96 -17.22 -25.73
C GLY A 655 17.87 -18.18 -24.53
N GLY A 656 18.19 -17.69 -23.32
CA GLY A 656 17.94 -18.38 -22.05
C GLY A 656 18.83 -19.61 -21.82
N GLY A 657 18.39 -20.51 -20.95
CA GLY A 657 19.11 -21.73 -20.58
C GLY A 657 19.53 -22.61 -21.77
N VAL A 658 18.73 -22.66 -22.83
CA VAL A 658 19.02 -23.44 -24.05
C VAL A 658 20.20 -22.84 -24.85
N ALA A 659 20.27 -21.52 -24.98
CA ALA A 659 21.40 -20.87 -25.65
C ALA A 659 22.67 -20.94 -24.80
N ALA A 660 22.54 -20.79 -23.48
CA ALA A 660 23.62 -21.01 -22.53
C ALA A 660 24.17 -22.44 -22.64
N ALA A 661 23.28 -23.43 -22.74
CA ALA A 661 23.65 -24.83 -22.89
C ALA A 661 24.38 -25.10 -24.21
N ARG A 662 23.89 -24.60 -25.35
CA ARG A 662 24.58 -24.74 -26.66
C ARG A 662 25.96 -24.09 -26.67
N ASN A 663 26.08 -22.90 -26.10
CA ASN A 663 27.36 -22.18 -26.01
C ASN A 663 28.33 -22.90 -25.07
N MET A 664 27.82 -23.47 -23.97
CA MET A 664 28.60 -24.29 -23.06
C MET A 664 29.07 -25.59 -23.73
N THR A 665 28.19 -26.29 -24.46
CA THR A 665 28.57 -27.47 -25.25
C THR A 665 29.66 -27.14 -26.26
N THR A 666 29.54 -26.02 -26.98
CA THR A 666 30.56 -25.57 -27.94
C THR A 666 31.90 -25.28 -27.25
N PHE A 667 31.86 -24.63 -26.09
CA PHE A 667 33.05 -24.37 -25.27
C PHE A 667 33.72 -25.67 -24.80
N LEU A 668 32.93 -26.65 -24.33
CA LEU A 668 33.43 -27.94 -23.87
C LEU A 668 34.03 -28.79 -24.99
N GLN A 669 33.46 -28.72 -26.20
CA GLN A 669 34.01 -29.39 -27.39
C GLN A 669 35.37 -28.82 -27.84
N GLY A 670 35.72 -27.60 -27.41
CA GLY A 670 36.99 -26.96 -27.73
C GLY A 670 38.14 -27.29 -26.74
N VAL A 671 37.90 -28.11 -25.72
CA VAL A 671 38.88 -28.44 -24.69
C VAL A 671 39.78 -29.59 -25.18
N ALA A 672 41.11 -29.39 -25.12
CA ALA A 672 42.10 -30.41 -25.50
C ALA A 672 42.15 -31.57 -24.48
N GLU A 673 42.57 -32.76 -24.95
CA GLU A 673 42.80 -33.96 -24.11
C GLU A 673 43.76 -33.66 -22.95
N GLY A 674 43.54 -34.29 -21.79
CA GLY A 674 44.36 -34.08 -20.57
C GLY A 674 44.03 -32.81 -19.77
N ARG A 675 42.76 -32.39 -19.74
CA ARG A 675 42.30 -31.18 -19.01
C ARG A 675 41.16 -31.51 -18.05
N ILE A 676 41.17 -30.86 -16.89
CA ILE A 676 40.11 -30.99 -15.88
C ILE A 676 39.08 -29.87 -16.08
N ILE A 677 37.78 -30.21 -16.07
CA ILE A 677 36.68 -29.27 -16.34
C ILE A 677 35.84 -29.05 -15.07
N VAL A 678 35.86 -27.84 -14.54
CA VAL A 678 35.06 -27.49 -13.35
C VAL A 678 33.90 -26.59 -13.76
N ILE A 679 32.65 -27.05 -13.57
CA ILE A 679 31.44 -26.29 -13.91
C ILE A 679 30.73 -25.87 -12.62
N ILE A 680 30.75 -24.57 -12.33
CA ILE A 680 30.13 -24.01 -11.13
C ILE A 680 28.80 -23.37 -11.54
N VAL A 681 27.71 -23.82 -10.92
CA VAL A 681 26.38 -23.25 -11.09
C VAL A 681 26.17 -22.20 -10.00
N CYS A 682 26.06 -20.94 -10.39
CA CYS A 682 25.72 -19.85 -9.50
C CYS A 682 24.28 -19.42 -9.76
N ASP A 683 23.32 -19.91 -8.97
CA ASP A 683 22.02 -19.25 -8.88
C ASP A 683 21.83 -18.59 -7.50
N SER A 684 21.40 -17.32 -7.53
CA SER A 684 21.32 -16.33 -6.46
C SER A 684 22.65 -15.98 -5.74
N GLY A 685 23.01 -14.69 -5.77
CA GLY A 685 24.33 -14.17 -5.40
C GLY A 685 24.79 -14.50 -3.98
N ASN A 686 26.10 -14.73 -3.83
CA ASN A 686 26.76 -14.83 -2.53
C ASN A 686 28.11 -14.11 -2.59
N THR A 687 28.37 -13.19 -1.66
CA THR A 687 29.47 -12.21 -1.70
C THR A 687 30.73 -12.59 -0.91
N ASP A 688 30.84 -13.77 -0.30
CA ASP A 688 31.94 -14.07 0.64
C ASP A 688 32.71 -15.38 0.36
N VAL A 689 33.30 -15.49 -0.84
CA VAL A 689 34.24 -16.55 -1.24
C VAL A 689 35.71 -16.15 -1.04
N ASP A 690 35.99 -14.88 -0.74
CA ASP A 690 37.28 -14.26 -1.07
C ASP A 690 38.38 -14.33 0.02
N ASN A 691 38.17 -14.95 1.19
CA ASN A 691 39.05 -14.74 2.36
C ASN A 691 39.69 -15.99 3.04
N GLU A 692 40.02 -17.08 2.33
CA GLU A 692 40.92 -18.12 2.88
C GLU A 692 42.01 -18.63 1.89
N PRO A 693 43.33 -18.62 2.20
CA PRO A 693 44.40 -18.58 1.19
C PRO A 693 44.58 -19.79 0.27
N ASN A 694 44.06 -20.98 0.62
CA ASN A 694 44.19 -22.19 -0.22
C ASN A 694 42.86 -22.65 -0.84
N LEU A 695 41.74 -21.96 -0.57
CA LEU A 695 40.41 -22.25 -1.13
C LEU A 695 39.65 -20.98 -1.61
N ALA A 696 40.27 -19.81 -1.53
CA ALA A 696 39.79 -18.53 -2.06
C ALA A 696 39.35 -18.52 -3.54
N PRO A 697 39.75 -19.45 -4.45
CA PRO A 697 39.21 -19.44 -5.80
C PRO A 697 37.83 -20.10 -6.00
N TYR A 698 37.26 -20.84 -5.03
CA TYR A 698 36.10 -21.74 -5.29
C TYR A 698 35.08 -21.86 -4.14
N GLY A 699 34.77 -20.77 -3.45
CA GLY A 699 34.16 -20.80 -2.13
C GLY A 699 32.82 -21.51 -1.95
N SER A 700 32.62 -21.92 -0.69
CA SER A 700 31.41 -22.51 -0.11
C SER A 700 31.45 -22.19 1.40
N THR A 701 30.49 -21.47 2.00
CA THR A 701 29.32 -21.98 2.80
C THR A 701 28.72 -20.80 3.62
N THR A 702 27.57 -20.83 4.35
CA THR A 702 26.13 -21.09 4.06
C THR A 702 25.24 -20.55 5.22
N THR A 703 23.97 -20.16 5.01
CA THR A 703 22.74 -20.40 5.84
C THR A 703 21.51 -19.81 5.11
N GLN A 704 20.29 -20.36 4.98
CA GLN A 704 19.50 -21.40 5.68
C GLN A 704 18.45 -22.08 4.72
N LEU A 705 17.68 -23.03 5.29
CA LEU A 705 16.50 -23.79 4.82
C LEU A 705 16.77 -25.17 4.16
N GLY A 706 15.94 -26.17 4.47
CA GLY A 706 16.05 -27.57 3.98
C GLY A 706 15.08 -27.88 2.81
N PRO A 707 14.68 -29.15 2.59
CA PRO A 707 15.32 -30.42 2.92
C PRO A 707 15.89 -31.11 1.65
N LEU A 708 17.09 -31.73 1.77
CA LEU A 708 17.98 -32.30 0.73
C LEU A 708 18.98 -31.29 0.11
N ARG A 709 20.18 -31.13 0.71
CA ARG A 709 21.24 -30.20 0.24
C ARG A 709 22.67 -30.78 0.41
N GLY A 710 23.51 -30.71 -0.63
CA GLY A 710 24.95 -31.10 -0.66
C GLY A 710 25.61 -30.98 -2.06
N HIS A 711 26.95 -30.95 -2.16
CA HIS A 711 27.69 -30.88 -3.45
C HIS A 711 27.77 -32.25 -4.14
N GLN A 712 27.72 -32.31 -5.48
CA GLN A 712 27.87 -33.56 -6.24
C GLN A 712 29.08 -33.49 -7.19
N ALA A 713 29.87 -34.55 -7.22
CA ALA A 713 30.94 -34.72 -8.20
C ALA A 713 30.76 -36.02 -8.98
N PHE A 714 31.01 -35.93 -10.28
CA PHE A 714 30.94 -37.04 -11.21
C PHE A 714 32.30 -37.18 -11.89
N ILE A 715 32.77 -38.43 -12.00
CA ILE A 715 33.93 -38.79 -12.82
C ILE A 715 33.38 -39.51 -14.04
N LEU A 716 33.70 -38.98 -15.20
CA LEU A 716 33.27 -39.50 -16.48
C LEU A 716 34.44 -40.22 -17.16
N ASP A 717 34.12 -41.30 -17.84
CA ASP A 717 35.04 -41.94 -18.77
C ASP A 717 35.18 -41.05 -20.01
N GLU A 718 36.40 -40.64 -20.31
CA GLU A 718 36.69 -39.68 -21.38
C GLU A 718 36.26 -40.19 -22.77
N ARG A 719 36.26 -41.52 -22.98
CA ARG A 719 35.94 -42.12 -24.29
C ARG A 719 34.45 -42.40 -24.48
N THR A 720 33.72 -42.64 -23.39
CA THR A 720 32.32 -43.10 -23.46
C THR A 720 31.32 -42.10 -22.87
N GLY A 721 31.78 -41.08 -22.13
CA GLY A 721 30.91 -40.13 -21.42
C GLY A 721 30.10 -40.78 -20.29
N THR A 722 30.45 -42.00 -19.87
CA THR A 722 29.72 -42.73 -18.84
C THR A 722 30.23 -42.33 -17.45
N VAL A 723 29.32 -42.25 -16.46
CA VAL A 723 29.69 -41.97 -15.07
C VAL A 723 30.39 -43.20 -14.48
N VAL A 724 31.69 -43.07 -14.23
CA VAL A 724 32.53 -44.12 -13.64
C VAL A 724 32.51 -44.05 -12.12
N HIS A 725 32.44 -42.84 -11.56
CA HIS A 725 32.29 -42.63 -10.12
C HIS A 725 31.38 -41.43 -9.84
N LYS A 726 30.63 -41.53 -8.74
CA LYS A 726 29.78 -40.47 -8.20
C LYS A 726 30.08 -40.31 -6.72
N ALA A 727 30.25 -39.07 -6.27
CA ALA A 727 30.37 -38.73 -4.86
C ALA A 727 29.43 -37.58 -4.49
N THR A 728 28.91 -37.63 -3.26
CA THR A 728 28.10 -36.56 -2.69
C THR A 728 28.79 -36.09 -1.41
N PHE A 729 28.98 -34.78 -1.29
CA PHE A 729 29.65 -34.16 -0.17
C PHE A 729 28.64 -33.34 0.62
N ASP A 730 28.21 -33.90 1.76
CA ASP A 730 27.31 -33.24 2.71
C ASP A 730 28.09 -32.15 3.46
N THR A 731 27.67 -30.90 3.28
CA THR A 731 28.32 -29.73 3.90
C THR A 731 27.80 -29.41 5.31
N TYR A 732 26.89 -30.22 5.85
CA TYR A 732 26.13 -29.90 7.06
C TYR A 732 26.29 -30.88 8.22
N ARG A 733 26.70 -32.14 7.99
CA ARG A 733 26.96 -33.12 9.07
C ARG A 733 28.44 -33.53 9.14
N ASN A 734 28.86 -34.12 10.27
CA ASN A 734 30.20 -34.70 10.49
C ASN A 734 31.40 -33.78 10.17
N GLY A 735 31.37 -32.53 10.66
CA GLY A 735 32.50 -31.58 10.52
C GLY A 735 32.28 -30.45 9.50
N GLY A 736 31.09 -30.37 8.89
CA GLY A 736 30.66 -29.22 8.06
C GLY A 736 31.37 -29.11 6.70
N GLY A 737 31.32 -27.92 6.09
CA GLY A 737 31.89 -27.65 4.75
C GLY A 737 33.39 -27.95 4.61
N VAL A 738 34.16 -27.85 5.70
CA VAL A 738 35.60 -28.17 5.72
C VAL A 738 35.87 -29.67 5.57
N ALA A 739 35.03 -30.51 6.17
CA ALA A 739 35.11 -31.96 6.01
C ALA A 739 34.65 -32.39 4.60
N ALA A 740 33.60 -31.75 4.07
CA ALA A 740 33.17 -31.93 2.69
C ALA A 740 34.28 -31.57 1.68
N ALA A 741 34.98 -30.45 1.90
CA ALA A 741 36.10 -30.02 1.05
C ALA A 741 37.31 -30.96 1.11
N ARG A 742 37.68 -31.46 2.31
CA ARG A 742 38.72 -32.50 2.44
C ARG A 742 38.35 -33.79 1.74
N ASN A 743 37.12 -34.26 1.90
CA ASN A 743 36.63 -35.47 1.25
C ASN A 743 36.57 -35.32 -0.27
N MET A 744 36.21 -34.13 -0.76
CA MET A 744 36.26 -33.80 -2.18
C MET A 744 37.69 -33.79 -2.71
N THR A 745 38.63 -33.22 -1.95
CA THR A 745 40.06 -33.24 -2.29
C THR A 745 40.59 -34.67 -2.38
N THR A 746 40.27 -35.52 -1.40
CA THR A 746 40.64 -36.94 -1.41
C THR A 746 40.00 -37.70 -2.59
N PHE A 747 38.74 -37.40 -2.91
CA PHE A 747 38.05 -37.96 -4.08
C PHE A 747 38.73 -37.57 -5.39
N LEU A 748 39.14 -36.31 -5.53
CA LEU A 748 39.85 -35.80 -6.71
C LEU A 748 41.28 -36.36 -6.82
N GLN A 749 41.97 -36.61 -5.70
CA GLN A 749 43.30 -37.23 -5.67
C GLN A 749 43.29 -38.73 -6.03
N GLY A 750 42.13 -39.40 -5.90
CA GLY A 750 41.96 -40.81 -6.26
C GLY A 750 41.66 -41.07 -7.74
N VAL A 751 41.59 -40.02 -8.57
CA VAL A 751 41.24 -40.14 -9.99
C VAL A 751 42.47 -40.46 -10.82
N ALA A 752 42.40 -41.52 -11.63
CA ALA A 752 43.47 -41.90 -12.55
C ALA A 752 43.59 -40.90 -13.71
N GLU A 753 44.82 -40.74 -14.23
CA GLU A 753 45.17 -39.92 -15.39
C GLU A 753 44.31 -40.31 -16.62
N GLY A 754 43.82 -39.33 -17.39
CA GLY A 754 42.93 -39.56 -18.55
C GLY A 754 41.45 -39.75 -18.22
N ARG A 755 40.94 -39.17 -17.13
CA ARG A 755 39.50 -39.13 -16.80
C ARG A 755 39.00 -37.70 -16.64
N ILE A 756 37.85 -37.40 -17.25
CA ILE A 756 37.21 -36.09 -17.13
C ILE A 756 36.47 -36.02 -15.79
N ILE A 757 36.82 -35.04 -14.98
CA ILE A 757 36.12 -34.74 -13.73
C ILE A 757 35.13 -33.62 -14.03
N VAL A 758 33.85 -33.80 -13.67
CA VAL A 758 32.82 -32.76 -13.72
C VAL A 758 32.27 -32.57 -12.31
N ILE A 759 32.48 -31.38 -11.75
CA ILE A 759 31.93 -30.99 -10.44
C ILE A 759 30.66 -30.19 -10.72
N ILE A 760 29.53 -30.55 -10.08
CA ILE A 760 28.25 -29.81 -10.20
C ILE A 760 27.83 -29.34 -8.80
N VAL A 761 27.70 -28.03 -8.63
CA VAL A 761 27.32 -27.41 -7.36
C VAL A 761 25.87 -26.90 -7.45
N CYS A 762 24.93 -27.57 -6.78
CA CYS A 762 23.53 -27.12 -6.75
C CYS A 762 23.21 -26.20 -5.56
N GLY A 763 22.92 -24.94 -5.88
CA GLY A 763 21.97 -24.09 -5.17
C GLY A 763 20.73 -23.94 -6.04
N SER A 764 19.55 -23.96 -5.44
CA SER A 764 18.22 -24.05 -6.08
C SER A 764 18.05 -23.20 -7.36
N GLY A 765 17.69 -23.84 -8.48
CA GLY A 765 16.93 -23.18 -9.55
C GLY A 765 17.44 -23.29 -10.99
N ASN A 766 17.45 -24.48 -11.63
CA ASN A 766 17.07 -24.60 -13.05
C ASN A 766 16.99 -26.07 -13.50
N THR A 767 15.78 -26.56 -13.80
CA THR A 767 15.55 -27.93 -14.31
C THR A 767 15.75 -28.06 -15.83
N ASP A 768 15.93 -26.96 -16.56
CA ASP A 768 16.01 -27.00 -18.03
C ASP A 768 17.41 -27.35 -18.56
N VAL A 769 18.46 -27.05 -17.80
CA VAL A 769 19.85 -27.43 -18.14
C VAL A 769 20.11 -28.90 -17.84
N ASP A 770 19.46 -29.40 -16.79
CA ASP A 770 19.45 -30.83 -16.44
C ASP A 770 18.80 -31.68 -17.55
N ASN A 771 17.90 -31.09 -18.35
CA ASN A 771 17.17 -31.81 -19.41
C ASN A 771 17.71 -31.61 -20.83
N GLU A 772 18.86 -30.92 -21.02
CA GLU A 772 19.46 -30.74 -22.36
C GLU A 772 20.12 -32.05 -22.87
N PRO A 773 19.66 -32.62 -24.00
CA PRO A 773 20.15 -33.92 -24.50
C PRO A 773 21.64 -33.92 -24.86
N ASN A 774 22.20 -32.77 -25.23
CA ASN A 774 23.61 -32.62 -25.58
C ASN A 774 24.55 -32.56 -24.36
N LEU A 775 23.99 -32.39 -23.15
CA LEU A 775 24.73 -32.46 -21.87
C LEU A 775 24.64 -33.85 -21.22
N ALA A 776 23.86 -34.77 -21.78
CA ALA A 776 23.72 -36.14 -21.30
C ALA A 776 25.05 -36.95 -21.21
N PRO A 777 26.04 -36.80 -22.13
CA PRO A 777 27.36 -37.44 -21.99
C PRO A 777 28.20 -36.88 -20.83
N TYR A 778 27.74 -35.80 -20.20
CA TYR A 778 28.41 -35.11 -19.11
C TYR A 778 27.65 -35.19 -17.78
N GLY A 779 26.60 -36.02 -17.71
CA GLY A 779 25.91 -36.40 -16.47
C GLY A 779 24.73 -35.51 -16.03
N SER A 780 24.12 -34.72 -16.91
CA SER A 780 23.09 -33.74 -16.51
C SER A 780 21.65 -34.27 -16.33
N THR A 781 21.26 -35.45 -16.84
CA THR A 781 19.83 -35.84 -16.84
C THR A 781 19.36 -36.54 -15.56
N THR A 782 18.39 -35.94 -14.87
CA THR A 782 17.72 -36.48 -13.66
C THR A 782 16.62 -37.52 -13.92
N THR A 783 16.33 -37.91 -15.16
CA THR A 783 15.26 -38.89 -15.45
C THR A 783 15.63 -39.92 -16.53
N ARG A 784 16.22 -41.05 -16.10
CA ARG A 784 15.88 -42.44 -16.48
C ARG A 784 16.96 -43.42 -16.01
N LEU A 785 16.92 -43.77 -14.72
CA LEU A 785 17.29 -45.12 -14.28
C LEU A 785 16.04 -45.98 -14.41
N GLY A 786 15.89 -46.62 -15.57
CA GLY A 786 14.77 -47.50 -15.89
C GLY A 786 14.92 -48.13 -17.28
N ALA A 787 15.60 -49.28 -17.31
CA ALA A 787 15.73 -50.27 -18.39
C ALA A 787 16.25 -49.80 -19.77
N VAL A 788 17.52 -50.12 -20.09
CA VAL A 788 17.94 -51.28 -20.91
C VAL A 788 19.27 -51.79 -20.36
#